data_AF-E1ZN86-F1
#
_entry.id   AF-E1ZN86-F1
#
_cell.length_a   1.000
_cell.length_b   1.000
_cell.length_c   1.000
_cell.angle_alpha   90.00
_cell.angle_beta   90.00
_cell.angle_gamma   90.00
#
_symmetry.space_group_name_H-M   'P 1'
#
loop_
_entity.id
_entity.type
_entity.pdbx_description
1 polymer ?
#
loop_
_entity_poly.entity_id
_entity_poly.type
_entity_poly.pdbx_seq_one_letter_code
_entity_poly.pdbx_strand_id
1 'polypeptide(L)'
;MAELEKLRKELASKVKSYEGKLATLTAINSALQSENEDLRRQLKAAAAPTTATEAEVAELQEEFARRLGAADRTIAQLSDDKELLRAQLAVASQGSGASESRLAEREEHIQQLQVEGEKLSRKNGELEAAARRVRAQLRDAEADREKLGGRIAKLETQLAAASERAERAEQQLASRQEEMEEEVRRVRMEAAAALAAVRQVAAAAKERTEQESARESEEALTATIEREAELRAALAETNIRFERAAADWADREVELRGEAADLEQRLRQAEGAAQALQSGAGDATRPLLRQIESMAAAAAAAQAAARETEAQLRLQLRATAQQQAAGAEALRRAEERYAAAEAAGQAAGQAAAAARSAAADAEQRQGEDRRRCEQLERDLVALRQAAEAAAASAAEQLAEQRGEVQSLQEQLWDAQEELRGVAAAAAAASAAAAAAGGAGRAAQGASATQQQGQQGQQQQQQGQQVGGAGKWLSAVNVREAAAANGTTDRPSSDEEDEMEVLVRSMTALSPSSSSLAAEAAALSPRPHLPVSTSASDARVAALEQQLSAAEQQREAASQQLLAALQRAEAAAGDARLSLMLELLGERNERIEQLELDVKVRYRRTAAVPQAAACTARQGGSMPLHLAAHPYLVVAITCAAWPR
;
A
#
# COMPACT_ATOMS: atom_id res chain seq x y z
N MET A 1 -148.24 165.13 104.08
CA MET A 1 -148.56 165.04 102.64
C MET A 1 -147.32 165.03 101.73
N ALA A 2 -146.24 165.79 102.02
CA ALA A 2 -145.02 165.81 101.20
C ALA A 2 -144.16 164.51 101.17
N GLU A 3 -144.24 163.65 102.18
CA GLU A 3 -143.44 162.40 102.26
C GLU A 3 -144.00 161.24 101.41
N LEU A 4 -145.31 161.21 101.12
CA LEU A 4 -145.95 160.15 100.33
C LEU A 4 -145.66 160.27 98.82
N GLU A 5 -145.42 161.48 98.30
CA GLU A 5 -145.02 161.69 96.90
C GLU A 5 -143.55 161.32 96.66
N LYS A 6 -142.67 161.47 97.65
CA LYS A 6 -141.27 161.04 97.58
C LYS A 6 -141.14 159.52 97.48
N LEU A 7 -141.88 158.76 98.29
CA LEU A 7 -141.88 157.29 98.28
C LEU A 7 -142.44 156.70 96.96
N ARG A 8 -143.46 157.34 96.35
CA ARG A 8 -143.97 156.92 95.03
C ARG A 8 -142.96 157.15 93.90
N LYS A 9 -142.21 158.26 93.92
CA LYS A 9 -141.15 158.52 92.94
C LYS A 9 -139.95 157.57 93.12
N GLU A 10 -139.60 157.23 94.35
CA GLU A 10 -138.53 156.24 94.61
C GLU A 10 -138.95 154.83 94.16
N LEU A 11 -140.19 154.40 94.43
CA LEU A 11 -140.70 153.09 94.00
C LEU A 11 -140.76 153.00 92.46
N ALA A 12 -141.19 154.07 91.78
CA ALA A 12 -141.18 154.13 90.31
C ALA A 12 -139.76 154.10 89.72
N SER A 13 -138.77 154.71 90.38
CA SER A 13 -137.37 154.62 89.95
C SER A 13 -136.79 153.20 90.12
N LYS A 14 -137.18 152.49 91.20
CA LYS A 14 -136.76 151.12 91.45
C LYS A 14 -137.38 150.13 90.45
N VAL A 15 -138.65 150.31 90.08
CA VAL A 15 -139.30 149.48 89.04
C VAL A 15 -138.61 149.65 87.70
N LYS A 16 -138.32 150.89 87.26
CA LYS A 16 -137.55 151.13 86.02
C LYS A 16 -136.13 150.55 86.07
N SER A 17 -135.48 150.57 87.24
CA SER A 17 -134.16 149.96 87.41
C SER A 17 -134.21 148.42 87.30
N TYR A 18 -135.26 147.78 87.84
CA TYR A 18 -135.42 146.33 87.72
C TYR A 18 -135.86 145.89 86.33
N GLU A 19 -136.69 146.66 85.63
CA GLU A 19 -137.04 146.42 84.22
C GLU A 19 -135.80 146.51 83.31
N GLY A 20 -134.90 147.47 83.56
CA GLY A 20 -133.62 147.56 82.86
C GLY A 20 -132.68 146.36 83.13
N LYS A 21 -132.64 145.85 84.36
CA LYS A 21 -131.84 144.66 84.73
C LYS A 21 -132.42 143.36 84.16
N LEU A 22 -133.74 143.27 84.02
CA LEU A 22 -134.38 142.12 83.40
C LEU A 22 -134.08 142.08 81.90
N ALA A 23 -134.15 143.23 81.22
CA ALA A 23 -133.82 143.34 79.80
C ALA A 23 -132.35 142.97 79.51
N THR A 24 -131.41 143.35 80.37
CA THR A 24 -129.99 142.97 80.21
C THR A 24 -129.75 141.49 80.49
N LEU A 25 -130.42 140.89 81.49
CA LEU A 25 -130.34 139.45 81.73
C LEU A 25 -130.96 138.63 80.59
N THR A 26 -132.05 139.09 79.98
CA THR A 26 -132.64 138.45 78.81
C THR A 26 -131.69 138.51 77.60
N ALA A 27 -131.03 139.65 77.37
CA ALA A 27 -130.05 139.80 76.29
C ALA A 27 -128.81 138.90 76.48
N ILE A 28 -128.30 138.79 77.71
CA ILE A 28 -127.15 137.92 78.02
C ILE A 28 -127.54 136.43 77.89
N ASN A 29 -128.76 136.05 78.28
CA ASN A 29 -129.24 134.67 78.13
C ASN A 29 -129.40 134.28 76.65
N SER A 30 -129.89 135.18 75.80
CA SER A 30 -129.91 134.96 74.35
C SER A 30 -128.51 134.85 73.72
N ALA A 31 -127.53 135.61 74.22
CA ALA A 31 -126.14 135.51 73.73
C ALA A 31 -125.50 134.16 74.09
N LEU A 32 -125.68 133.69 75.34
CA LEU A 32 -125.17 132.40 75.80
C LEU A 32 -125.90 131.20 75.14
N GLN A 33 -127.16 131.37 74.76
CA GLN A 33 -127.87 130.37 73.94
C GLN A 33 -127.29 130.29 72.53
N SER A 34 -126.95 131.42 71.91
CA SER A 34 -126.30 131.42 70.58
C SER A 34 -124.90 130.80 70.61
N GLU A 35 -124.11 131.07 71.66
CA GLU A 35 -122.76 130.54 71.80
C GLU A 35 -122.77 129.02 72.10
N ASN A 36 -123.77 128.53 72.83
CA ASN A 36 -123.99 127.09 73.00
C ASN A 36 -124.42 126.40 71.70
N GLU A 37 -125.18 127.07 70.83
CA GLU A 37 -125.51 126.52 69.52
C GLU A 37 -124.29 126.47 68.59
N ASP A 38 -123.43 127.49 68.61
CA ASP A 38 -122.21 127.50 67.81
C ASP A 38 -121.18 126.48 68.29
N LEU A 39 -121.02 126.27 69.60
CA LEU A 39 -120.16 125.19 70.13
C LEU A 39 -120.72 123.79 69.78
N ARG A 40 -122.04 123.61 69.76
CA ARG A 40 -122.66 122.36 69.27
C ARG A 40 -122.47 122.16 67.77
N ARG A 41 -122.44 123.22 66.96
CA ARG A 41 -122.09 123.14 65.53
C ARG A 41 -120.63 122.76 65.35
N GLN A 42 -119.70 123.35 66.11
CA GLN A 42 -118.27 123.01 66.04
C GLN A 42 -117.99 121.58 66.50
N LEU A 43 -118.68 121.10 67.54
CA LEU A 43 -118.55 119.69 67.97
C LEU A 43 -119.10 118.71 66.91
N LYS A 44 -120.21 119.06 66.23
CA LYS A 44 -120.72 118.26 65.09
C LYS A 44 -119.81 118.31 63.87
N ALA A 45 -119.09 119.42 63.64
CA ALA A 45 -118.11 119.53 62.57
C ALA A 45 -116.81 118.74 62.86
N ALA A 46 -116.41 118.61 64.13
CA ALA A 46 -115.24 117.82 64.54
C ALA A 46 -115.53 116.32 64.72
N ALA A 47 -116.79 115.92 64.92
CA ALA A 47 -117.21 114.53 65.10
C ALA A 47 -117.64 113.81 63.81
N ALA A 48 -117.48 114.44 62.64
CA ALA A 48 -117.81 113.85 61.34
C ALA A 48 -116.53 113.63 60.50
N PRO A 49 -115.97 112.40 60.50
CA PRO A 49 -114.75 112.07 59.75
C PRO A 49 -114.99 112.10 58.23
N THR A 50 -114.10 112.81 57.54
CA THR A 50 -113.93 112.87 56.09
C THR A 50 -113.34 111.56 55.57
N THR A 51 -114.11 110.88 54.72
CA THR A 51 -113.90 109.54 54.13
C THR A 51 -112.74 109.41 53.13
N ALA A 52 -111.67 110.21 53.27
CA ALA A 52 -110.48 110.14 52.42
C ALA A 52 -109.29 109.46 53.15
N THR A 53 -109.11 109.72 54.45
CA THR A 53 -107.95 109.20 55.20
C THR A 53 -108.08 107.74 55.62
N GLU A 54 -109.29 107.23 55.84
CA GLU A 54 -109.50 105.80 56.17
C GLU A 54 -109.37 104.89 54.94
N ALA A 55 -109.68 105.40 53.74
CA ALA A 55 -109.46 104.68 52.48
C ALA A 55 -107.96 104.51 52.17
N GLU A 56 -107.16 105.57 52.37
CA GLU A 56 -105.70 105.52 52.17
C GLU A 56 -105.02 104.57 53.17
N VAL A 57 -105.50 104.49 54.42
CA VAL A 57 -104.95 103.55 55.42
C VAL A 57 -105.30 102.09 55.10
N ALA A 58 -106.52 101.83 54.60
CA ALA A 58 -106.89 100.49 54.13
C ALA A 58 -106.12 100.08 52.86
N GLU A 59 -105.92 101.01 51.93
CA GLU A 59 -105.15 100.77 50.70
C GLU A 59 -103.67 100.53 51.00
N LEU A 60 -103.09 101.26 51.96
CA LEU A 60 -101.73 100.98 52.46
C LEU A 60 -101.64 99.62 53.15
N GLN A 61 -102.63 99.22 53.95
CA GLN A 61 -102.65 97.89 54.57
C GLN A 61 -102.77 96.76 53.53
N GLU A 62 -103.55 96.97 52.47
CA GLU A 62 -103.67 96.01 51.36
C GLU A 62 -102.39 95.97 50.50
N GLU A 63 -101.73 97.11 50.31
CA GLU A 63 -100.39 97.18 49.68
C GLU A 63 -99.32 96.49 50.54
N PHE A 64 -99.32 96.66 51.85
CA PHE A 64 -98.38 95.97 52.74
C PHE A 64 -98.63 94.46 52.74
N ALA A 65 -99.89 94.01 52.75
CA ALA A 65 -100.23 92.60 52.64
C ALA A 65 -99.82 92.02 51.27
N ARG A 66 -100.00 92.77 50.16
CA ARG A 66 -99.49 92.37 48.84
C ARG A 66 -97.97 92.30 48.80
N ARG A 67 -97.26 93.27 49.38
CA ARG A 67 -95.79 93.30 49.42
C ARG A 67 -95.24 92.18 50.29
N LEU A 68 -95.90 91.86 51.42
CA LEU A 68 -95.53 90.71 52.24
C LEU A 68 -95.75 89.39 51.47
N GLY A 69 -96.91 89.21 50.84
CA GLY A 69 -97.18 88.02 50.04
C GLY A 69 -96.33 87.91 48.76
N ALA A 70 -95.79 89.02 48.25
CA ALA A 70 -94.78 89.01 47.20
C ALA A 70 -93.40 88.64 47.76
N ALA A 71 -93.02 89.16 48.93
CA ALA A 71 -91.79 88.82 49.62
C ALA A 71 -91.75 87.34 50.03
N ASP A 72 -92.84 86.80 50.57
CA ASP A 72 -92.95 85.38 50.94
C ASP A 72 -92.88 84.47 49.73
N ARG A 73 -93.48 84.88 48.60
CA ARG A 73 -93.31 84.16 47.33
C ARG A 73 -91.88 84.20 46.84
N THR A 74 -91.18 85.33 46.93
CA THR A 74 -89.76 85.39 46.59
C THR A 74 -88.88 84.58 47.55
N ILE A 75 -89.24 84.48 48.83
CA ILE A 75 -88.52 83.65 49.80
C ILE A 75 -88.73 82.17 49.49
N ALA A 76 -89.95 81.74 49.16
CA ALA A 76 -90.22 80.39 48.71
C ALA A 76 -89.44 80.07 47.42
N GLN A 77 -89.45 80.99 46.45
CA GLN A 77 -88.71 80.85 45.20
C GLN A 77 -87.19 80.78 45.43
N LEU A 78 -86.64 81.59 46.32
CA LEU A 78 -85.23 81.54 46.71
C LEU A 78 -84.88 80.29 47.52
N SER A 79 -85.84 79.73 48.26
CA SER A 79 -85.67 78.44 48.95
C SER A 79 -85.62 77.30 47.95
N ASP A 80 -86.53 77.30 46.96
CA ASP A 80 -86.55 76.34 45.86
C ASP A 80 -85.27 76.46 45.02
N ASP A 81 -84.83 77.68 44.69
CA ASP A 81 -83.58 77.92 43.96
C ASP A 81 -82.36 77.49 44.77
N LYS A 82 -82.36 77.68 46.09
CA LYS A 82 -81.29 77.20 46.97
C LYS A 82 -81.24 75.67 47.03
N GLU A 83 -82.39 75.01 47.06
CA GLU A 83 -82.48 73.55 46.99
C GLU A 83 -82.04 73.03 45.62
N LEU A 84 -82.44 73.70 44.54
CA LEU A 84 -82.01 73.43 43.18
C LEU A 84 -80.50 73.60 43.03
N LEU A 85 -79.92 74.69 43.54
CA LEU A 85 -78.48 74.95 43.50
C LEU A 85 -77.69 73.96 44.35
N ARG A 86 -78.23 73.51 45.49
CA ARG A 86 -77.62 72.42 46.28
C ARG A 86 -77.67 71.09 45.55
N ALA A 87 -78.77 70.79 44.87
CA ALA A 87 -78.87 69.61 44.02
C ALA A 87 -77.89 69.69 42.84
N GLN A 88 -77.75 70.85 42.20
CA GLN A 88 -76.79 71.09 41.12
C GLN A 88 -75.34 70.99 41.61
N LEU A 89 -75.02 71.51 42.80
CA LEU A 89 -73.69 71.36 43.41
C LEU A 89 -73.37 69.90 43.74
N ALA A 90 -74.35 69.14 44.25
CA ALA A 90 -74.20 67.71 44.52
C ALA A 90 -74.01 66.88 43.25
N VAL A 91 -74.66 67.25 42.14
CA VAL A 91 -74.46 66.61 40.83
C VAL A 91 -73.11 67.02 40.22
N ALA A 92 -72.67 68.27 40.38
CA ALA A 92 -71.37 68.74 39.90
C ALA A 92 -70.19 68.10 40.65
N SER A 93 -70.31 67.90 41.97
CA SER A 93 -69.28 67.21 42.77
C SER A 93 -69.25 65.69 42.51
N GLN A 94 -70.37 65.09 42.12
CA GLN A 94 -70.38 63.70 41.63
C GLN A 94 -69.83 63.58 40.19
N GLY A 95 -70.00 64.62 39.36
CA GLY A 95 -69.43 64.71 38.01
C GLY A 95 -67.91 64.84 37.98
N SER A 96 -67.28 65.47 38.99
CA SER A 96 -65.82 65.51 39.10
C SER A 96 -65.24 64.13 39.48
N GLY A 97 -65.86 63.40 40.42
CA GLY A 97 -65.41 62.05 40.78
C GLY A 97 -65.55 61.04 39.63
N ALA A 98 -66.61 61.12 38.81
CA ALA A 98 -66.80 60.25 37.65
C ALA A 98 -65.85 60.57 36.49
N SER A 99 -65.43 61.83 36.33
CA SER A 99 -64.46 62.22 35.30
C SER A 99 -63.01 61.96 35.75
N GLU A 100 -62.71 62.11 37.03
CA GLU A 100 -61.45 61.71 37.65
C GLU A 100 -61.25 60.18 37.60
N SER A 101 -62.29 59.37 37.88
CA SER A 101 -62.23 57.91 37.71
C SER A 101 -61.94 57.52 36.26
N ARG A 102 -62.57 58.17 35.29
CA ARG A 102 -62.31 57.91 33.86
C ARG A 102 -60.93 58.38 33.41
N LEU A 103 -60.40 59.44 34.01
CA LEU A 103 -59.03 59.90 33.78
C LEU A 103 -58.02 58.91 34.37
N ALA A 104 -58.24 58.46 35.61
CA ALA A 104 -57.42 57.45 36.26
C ALA A 104 -57.44 56.11 35.48
N GLU A 105 -58.62 55.66 35.02
CA GLU A 105 -58.75 54.47 34.15
C GLU A 105 -57.98 54.65 32.83
N ARG A 106 -58.04 55.84 32.22
CA ARG A 106 -57.28 56.13 30.99
C ARG A 106 -55.77 56.23 31.23
N GLU A 107 -55.35 56.79 32.36
CA GLU A 107 -53.95 56.87 32.75
C GLU A 107 -53.39 55.48 33.07
N GLU A 108 -54.15 54.65 33.77
CA GLU A 108 -53.82 53.23 33.99
C GLU A 108 -53.72 52.49 32.66
N HIS A 109 -54.64 52.74 31.72
CA HIS A 109 -54.58 52.15 30.37
C HIS A 109 -53.35 52.64 29.58
N ILE A 110 -52.98 53.92 29.69
CA ILE A 110 -51.76 54.46 29.07
C ILE A 110 -50.52 53.79 29.68
N GLN A 111 -50.47 53.62 31.00
CA GLN A 111 -49.37 52.93 31.67
C GLN A 111 -49.30 51.46 31.25
N GLN A 112 -50.43 50.77 31.15
CA GLN A 112 -50.51 49.40 30.63
C GLN A 112 -49.96 49.34 29.19
N LEU A 113 -50.40 50.23 28.29
CA LEU A 113 -49.91 50.32 26.91
C LEU A 113 -48.42 50.66 26.83
N GLN A 114 -47.88 51.49 27.72
CA GLN A 114 -46.45 51.79 27.78
C GLN A 114 -45.65 50.56 28.21
N VAL A 115 -46.08 49.85 29.26
CA VAL A 115 -45.43 48.62 29.72
C VAL A 115 -45.52 47.53 28.65
N GLU A 116 -46.65 47.41 27.96
CA GLU A 116 -46.81 46.50 26.82
C GLU A 116 -45.91 46.91 25.66
N GLY A 117 -45.81 48.21 25.35
CA GLY A 117 -44.90 48.75 24.34
C GLY A 117 -43.43 48.46 24.65
N GLU A 118 -43.00 48.63 25.90
CA GLU A 118 -41.66 48.27 26.35
C GLU A 118 -41.41 46.75 26.27
N LYS A 119 -42.38 45.93 26.70
CA LYS A 119 -42.29 44.47 26.59
C LYS A 119 -42.20 44.01 25.13
N LEU A 120 -43.01 44.58 24.24
CA LEU A 120 -42.98 44.28 22.81
C LEU A 120 -41.67 44.75 22.17
N SER A 121 -41.17 45.93 22.56
CA SER A 121 -39.86 46.44 22.11
C SER A 121 -38.72 45.53 22.53
N ARG A 122 -38.70 45.07 23.80
CA ARG A 122 -37.72 44.10 24.30
C ARG A 122 -37.82 42.77 23.56
N LYS A 123 -39.02 42.21 23.40
CA LYS A 123 -39.25 40.98 22.62
C LYS A 123 -38.81 41.13 21.16
N ASN A 124 -39.07 42.27 20.53
CA ASN A 124 -38.61 42.53 19.17
C ASN A 124 -37.08 42.57 19.10
N GLY A 125 -36.41 43.21 20.07
CA GLY A 125 -34.95 43.20 20.17
C GLY A 125 -34.36 41.80 20.38
N GLU A 126 -34.99 40.96 21.20
CA GLU A 126 -34.58 39.56 21.41
C GLU A 126 -34.76 38.71 20.15
N LEU A 127 -35.90 38.86 19.45
CA LEU A 127 -36.16 38.17 18.18
C LEU A 127 -35.19 38.63 17.07
N GLU A 128 -34.89 39.92 16.98
CA GLU A 128 -33.89 40.45 16.05
C GLU A 128 -32.49 39.91 16.37
N ALA A 129 -32.12 39.84 17.64
CA ALA A 129 -30.85 39.25 18.07
C ALA A 129 -30.78 37.75 17.75
N ALA A 130 -31.85 37.00 18.00
CA ALA A 130 -31.96 35.58 17.65
C ALA A 130 -31.90 35.37 16.13
N ALA A 131 -32.60 36.18 15.34
CA ALA A 131 -32.55 36.14 13.88
C ALA A 131 -31.14 36.44 13.34
N ARG A 132 -30.40 37.38 13.96
CA ARG A 132 -28.99 37.65 13.62
C ARG A 132 -28.10 36.46 13.94
N ARG A 133 -28.27 35.82 15.11
CA ARG A 133 -27.50 34.61 15.50
C ARG A 133 -27.72 33.46 14.53
N VAL A 134 -28.98 33.18 14.18
CA VAL A 134 -29.33 32.12 13.24
C VAL A 134 -28.74 32.38 11.87
N ARG A 135 -28.82 33.62 11.38
CA ARG A 135 -28.20 33.98 10.09
C ARG A 135 -26.67 33.81 10.11
N ALA A 136 -26.02 34.00 11.26
CA ALA A 136 -24.60 33.72 11.41
C ALA A 136 -24.34 32.20 11.40
N GLN A 137 -25.07 31.42 12.19
CA GLN A 137 -24.97 29.96 12.22
C GLN A 137 -25.23 29.33 10.84
N LEU A 138 -26.19 29.85 10.08
CA LEU A 138 -26.46 29.38 8.71
C LEU A 138 -25.27 29.62 7.79
N ARG A 139 -24.64 30.81 7.86
CA ARG A 139 -23.43 31.11 7.06
C ARG A 139 -22.25 30.23 7.47
N ASP A 140 -22.07 29.97 8.76
CA ASP A 140 -21.02 29.09 9.25
C ASP A 140 -21.24 27.65 8.79
N ALA A 141 -22.48 27.14 8.86
CA ALA A 141 -22.85 25.82 8.37
C ALA A 141 -22.72 25.70 6.84
N GLU A 142 -23.06 26.75 6.09
CA GLU A 142 -22.84 26.81 4.63
C GLU A 142 -21.34 26.77 4.29
N ALA A 143 -20.51 27.54 5.01
CA ALA A 143 -19.06 27.53 4.83
C ALA A 143 -18.44 26.17 5.17
N ASP A 144 -18.91 25.50 6.22
CA ASP A 144 -18.43 24.16 6.58
C ASP A 144 -18.90 23.10 5.59
N ARG A 145 -20.12 23.20 5.07
CA ARG A 145 -20.60 22.36 3.96
C ARG A 145 -19.72 22.53 2.72
N GLU A 146 -19.35 23.76 2.35
CA GLU A 146 -18.44 24.00 1.23
C GLU A 146 -17.04 23.41 1.47
N LYS A 147 -16.48 23.56 2.68
CA LYS A 147 -15.19 22.95 3.06
C LYS A 147 -15.25 21.42 2.99
N LEU A 148 -16.30 20.80 3.51
CA LEU A 148 -16.48 19.35 3.46
C LEU A 148 -16.67 18.87 2.02
N GLY A 149 -17.43 19.60 1.20
CA GLY A 149 -17.56 19.32 -0.23
C GLY A 149 -16.22 19.34 -0.96
N GLY A 150 -15.36 20.33 -0.68
CA GLY A 150 -14.01 20.40 -1.23
C GLY A 150 -13.11 19.24 -0.77
N ARG A 151 -13.23 18.79 0.50
CA ARG A 151 -12.50 17.62 1.01
C ARG A 151 -12.96 16.33 0.34
N ILE A 152 -14.26 16.13 0.17
CA ILE A 152 -14.83 14.96 -0.51
C ILE A 152 -14.32 14.90 -1.96
N ALA A 153 -14.42 16.00 -2.71
CA ALA A 153 -13.92 16.05 -4.09
C ALA A 153 -12.41 15.74 -4.18
N LYS A 154 -11.61 16.24 -3.22
CA LYS A 154 -10.18 15.90 -3.13
C LYS A 154 -9.95 14.41 -2.86
N LEU A 155 -10.69 13.81 -1.94
CA LEU A 155 -10.58 12.38 -1.65
C LEU A 155 -11.03 11.51 -2.82
N GLU A 156 -12.10 11.90 -3.54
CA GLU A 156 -12.56 11.21 -4.75
C GLU A 156 -11.50 11.23 -5.86
N THR A 157 -10.87 12.40 -6.10
CA THR A 157 -9.77 12.49 -7.08
C THR A 157 -8.54 11.69 -6.65
N GLN A 158 -8.22 11.65 -5.36
CA GLN A 158 -7.11 10.82 -4.84
C GLN A 158 -7.42 9.33 -4.97
N LEU A 159 -8.66 8.90 -4.70
CA LEU A 159 -9.10 7.53 -4.85
C LEU A 159 -9.07 7.09 -6.32
N ALA A 160 -9.57 7.93 -7.24
CA ALA A 160 -9.50 7.66 -8.68
C ALA A 160 -8.06 7.57 -9.18
N ALA A 161 -7.17 8.47 -8.72
CA ALA A 161 -5.76 8.38 -9.07
C ALA A 161 -5.06 7.15 -8.47
N ALA A 162 -5.48 6.70 -7.28
CA ALA A 162 -4.99 5.48 -6.66
C ALA A 162 -5.48 4.23 -7.40
N SER A 163 -6.75 4.17 -7.80
CA SER A 163 -7.30 3.05 -8.58
C SER A 163 -6.62 2.95 -9.94
N GLU A 164 -6.42 4.05 -10.66
CA GLU A 164 -5.68 4.03 -11.93
C GLU A 164 -4.22 3.59 -11.74
N ARG A 165 -3.57 3.95 -10.63
CA ARG A 165 -2.20 3.46 -10.34
C ARG A 165 -2.21 1.96 -10.05
N ALA A 166 -3.21 1.46 -9.32
CA ALA A 166 -3.36 0.04 -9.05
C ALA A 166 -3.60 -0.76 -10.34
N GLU A 167 -4.52 -0.32 -11.20
CA GLU A 167 -4.79 -0.96 -12.50
C GLU A 167 -3.55 -0.99 -13.40
N ARG A 168 -2.76 0.11 -13.44
CA ARG A 168 -1.49 0.12 -14.18
C ARG A 168 -0.46 -0.85 -13.61
N ALA A 169 -0.38 -0.95 -12.28
CA ALA A 169 0.52 -1.89 -11.62
C ALA A 169 0.11 -3.35 -11.88
N GLU A 170 -1.19 -3.65 -11.86
CA GLU A 170 -1.72 -4.97 -12.20
C GLU A 170 -1.43 -5.34 -13.66
N GLN A 171 -1.63 -4.41 -14.60
CA GLN A 171 -1.28 -4.63 -16.01
C GLN A 171 0.23 -4.89 -16.21
N GLN A 172 1.08 -4.12 -15.51
CA GLN A 172 2.53 -4.35 -15.55
C GLN A 172 2.93 -5.70 -14.96
N LEU A 173 2.32 -6.11 -13.85
CA LEU A 173 2.56 -7.42 -13.25
C LEU A 173 2.09 -8.55 -14.16
N ALA A 174 0.93 -8.41 -14.82
CA ALA A 174 0.44 -9.38 -15.79
C ALA A 174 1.39 -9.51 -16.99
N SER A 175 1.83 -8.39 -17.58
CA SER A 175 2.79 -8.43 -18.70
C SER A 175 4.12 -9.08 -18.32
N ARG A 176 4.64 -8.81 -17.12
CA ARG A 176 5.86 -9.45 -16.61
C ARG A 176 5.65 -10.94 -16.34
N GLN A 177 4.46 -11.36 -15.90
CA GLN A 177 4.15 -12.78 -15.73
C GLN A 177 4.14 -13.49 -17.09
N GLU A 178 3.52 -12.91 -18.12
CA GLU A 178 3.51 -13.46 -19.47
C GLU A 178 4.94 -13.57 -20.05
N GLU A 179 5.77 -12.52 -19.92
CA GLU A 179 7.18 -12.53 -20.33
C GLU A 179 7.97 -13.66 -19.64
N MET A 180 7.84 -13.78 -18.31
CA MET A 180 8.55 -14.82 -17.55
C MET A 180 8.05 -16.24 -17.91
N GLU A 181 6.75 -16.41 -18.18
CA GLU A 181 6.20 -17.69 -18.65
C GLU A 181 6.71 -18.05 -20.05
N GLU A 182 6.84 -17.08 -20.95
CA GLU A 182 7.45 -17.25 -22.27
C GLU A 182 8.93 -17.62 -22.18
N GLU A 183 9.70 -16.95 -21.32
CA GLU A 183 11.11 -17.26 -21.08
C GLU A 183 11.28 -18.68 -20.50
N VAL A 184 10.49 -19.05 -19.49
CA VAL A 184 10.50 -20.40 -18.93
C VAL A 184 10.14 -21.44 -19.99
N ARG A 185 9.17 -21.13 -20.86
CA ARG A 185 8.81 -22.02 -21.98
C ARG A 185 9.97 -22.17 -22.97
N ARG A 186 10.64 -21.07 -23.33
CA ARG A 186 11.81 -21.07 -24.23
C ARG A 186 12.94 -21.92 -23.65
N VAL A 187 13.32 -21.68 -22.38
CA VAL A 187 14.38 -22.44 -21.70
C VAL A 187 14.04 -23.93 -21.61
N ARG A 188 12.77 -24.29 -21.35
CA ARG A 188 12.34 -25.69 -21.35
C ARG A 188 12.47 -26.33 -22.73
N MET A 189 12.14 -25.62 -23.80
CA MET A 189 12.29 -26.12 -25.18
C MET A 189 13.77 -26.30 -25.55
N GLU A 190 14.63 -25.33 -25.20
CA GLU A 190 16.07 -25.40 -25.41
C GLU A 190 16.71 -26.55 -24.64
N ALA A 191 16.35 -26.72 -23.36
CA ALA A 191 16.84 -27.83 -22.54
C ALA A 191 16.37 -29.19 -23.09
N ALA A 192 15.12 -29.29 -23.56
CA ALA A 192 14.61 -30.51 -24.18
C ALA A 192 15.35 -30.82 -25.49
N ALA A 193 15.63 -29.82 -26.32
CA ALA A 193 16.40 -29.97 -27.55
C ALA A 193 17.86 -30.40 -27.26
N ALA A 194 18.51 -29.78 -26.26
CA ALA A 194 19.86 -30.16 -25.83
C ALA A 194 19.91 -31.60 -25.31
N LEU A 195 18.93 -32.02 -24.50
CA LEU A 195 18.82 -33.40 -24.03
C LEU A 195 18.60 -34.39 -25.18
N ALA A 196 17.80 -34.02 -26.19
CA ALA A 196 17.60 -34.84 -27.39
C ALA A 196 18.91 -34.98 -28.20
N ALA A 197 19.65 -33.89 -28.38
CA ALA A 197 20.94 -33.90 -29.06
C ALA A 197 21.98 -34.76 -28.31
N VAL A 198 22.09 -34.62 -26.99
CA VAL A 198 22.99 -35.47 -26.17
C VAL A 198 22.60 -36.94 -26.28
N ARG A 199 21.30 -37.27 -26.28
CA ARG A 199 20.84 -38.66 -26.48
C ARG A 199 21.20 -39.20 -27.86
N GLN A 200 21.07 -38.40 -28.92
CA GLN A 200 21.47 -38.80 -30.27
C GLN A 200 22.98 -39.04 -30.38
N VAL A 201 23.80 -38.15 -29.82
CA VAL A 201 25.26 -38.32 -29.79
C VAL A 201 25.65 -39.56 -28.99
N ALA A 202 25.01 -39.79 -27.84
CA ALA A 202 25.25 -40.98 -27.03
C ALA A 202 24.84 -42.27 -27.75
N ALA A 203 23.72 -42.27 -28.48
CA ALA A 203 23.29 -43.40 -29.29
C ALA A 203 24.27 -43.69 -30.44
N ALA A 204 24.71 -42.65 -31.16
CA ALA A 204 25.70 -42.77 -32.23
C ALA A 204 27.07 -43.24 -31.71
N ALA A 205 27.49 -42.78 -30.53
CA ALA A 205 28.72 -43.24 -29.89
C ALA A 205 28.65 -44.73 -29.52
N LYS A 206 27.51 -45.19 -28.96
CA LYS A 206 27.30 -46.61 -28.68
C LYS A 206 27.34 -47.46 -29.94
N GLU A 207 26.63 -47.04 -30.99
CA GLU A 207 26.64 -47.75 -32.28
C GLU A 207 28.05 -47.83 -32.87
N ARG A 208 28.85 -46.76 -32.78
CA ARG A 208 30.25 -46.78 -33.22
C ARG A 208 31.09 -47.78 -32.43
N THR A 209 30.98 -47.80 -31.09
CA THR A 209 31.72 -48.75 -30.27
C THR A 209 31.29 -50.21 -30.52
N GLU A 210 30.01 -50.45 -30.81
CA GLU A 210 29.50 -51.76 -31.20
C GLU A 210 30.03 -52.18 -32.57
N GLN A 211 30.06 -51.26 -33.55
CA GLN A 211 30.63 -51.52 -34.88
C GLN A 211 32.16 -51.74 -34.83
N GLU A 212 32.89 -50.96 -34.03
CA GLU A 212 34.33 -51.11 -33.84
C GLU A 212 34.66 -52.44 -33.17
N SER A 213 33.98 -52.79 -32.08
CA SER A 213 34.17 -54.09 -31.42
C SER A 213 33.78 -55.28 -32.31
N ALA A 214 32.73 -55.14 -33.13
CA ALA A 214 32.37 -56.15 -34.12
C ALA A 214 33.48 -56.32 -35.17
N ARG A 215 33.99 -55.22 -35.74
CA ARG A 215 35.11 -55.23 -36.70
C ARG A 215 36.37 -55.84 -36.09
N GLU A 216 36.76 -55.42 -34.90
CA GLU A 216 37.93 -55.97 -34.20
C GLU A 216 37.77 -57.48 -33.96
N SER A 217 36.55 -57.94 -33.62
CA SER A 217 36.28 -59.37 -33.44
C SER A 217 36.34 -60.14 -34.76
N GLU A 218 35.84 -59.57 -35.86
CA GLU A 218 35.93 -60.15 -37.20
C GLU A 218 37.38 -60.22 -37.68
N GLU A 219 38.14 -59.14 -37.53
CA GLU A 219 39.57 -59.08 -37.85
C GLU A 219 40.37 -60.11 -37.02
N ALA A 220 40.12 -60.21 -35.71
CA ALA A 220 40.75 -61.21 -34.87
C ALA A 220 40.40 -62.64 -35.32
N LEU A 221 39.15 -62.92 -35.66
CA LEU A 221 38.74 -64.22 -36.20
C LEU A 221 39.45 -64.51 -37.53
N THR A 222 39.50 -63.56 -38.46
CA THR A 222 40.19 -63.75 -39.75
C THR A 222 41.68 -64.02 -39.56
N ALA A 223 42.37 -63.28 -38.69
CA ALA A 223 43.77 -63.51 -38.36
C ALA A 223 44.00 -64.89 -37.72
N THR A 224 43.08 -65.38 -36.88
CA THR A 224 43.17 -66.74 -36.33
C THR A 224 42.98 -67.82 -37.41
N ILE A 225 42.07 -67.60 -38.36
CA ILE A 225 41.84 -68.51 -39.49
C ILE A 225 43.06 -68.56 -40.41
N GLU A 226 43.65 -67.41 -40.74
CA GLU A 226 44.87 -67.32 -41.55
C GLU A 226 46.04 -68.03 -40.86
N ARG A 227 46.26 -67.77 -39.57
CA ARG A 227 47.30 -68.46 -38.78
C ARG A 227 47.06 -69.98 -38.72
N GLU A 228 45.81 -70.42 -38.59
CA GLU A 228 45.47 -71.84 -38.63
C GLU A 228 45.80 -72.45 -40.01
N ALA A 229 45.48 -71.74 -41.10
CA ALA A 229 45.78 -72.17 -42.46
C ALA A 229 47.30 -72.28 -42.69
N GLU A 230 48.09 -71.31 -42.22
CA GLU A 230 49.55 -71.34 -42.25
C GLU A 230 50.12 -72.53 -41.47
N LEU A 231 49.63 -72.77 -40.25
CA LEU A 231 50.06 -73.91 -39.44
C LEU A 231 49.71 -75.25 -40.10
N ARG A 232 48.53 -75.36 -40.72
CA ARG A 232 48.13 -76.56 -41.49
C ARG A 232 49.03 -76.76 -42.71
N ALA A 233 49.37 -75.69 -43.43
CA ALA A 233 50.29 -75.76 -44.56
C ALA A 233 51.71 -76.18 -44.13
N ALA A 234 52.22 -75.62 -43.03
CA ALA A 234 53.51 -76.01 -42.46
C ALA A 234 53.52 -77.48 -42.01
N LEU A 235 52.45 -77.96 -41.35
CA LEU A 235 52.31 -79.37 -40.98
C LEU A 235 52.33 -80.28 -42.22
N ALA A 236 51.59 -79.93 -43.27
CA ALA A 236 51.59 -80.68 -44.52
C ALA A 236 52.99 -80.74 -45.15
N GLU A 237 53.71 -79.62 -45.19
CA GLU A 237 55.09 -79.58 -45.69
C GLU A 237 56.04 -80.45 -44.84
N THR A 238 55.94 -80.40 -43.51
CA THR A 238 56.75 -81.26 -42.63
C THR A 238 56.45 -82.73 -42.82
N ASN A 239 55.19 -83.12 -43.04
CA ASN A 239 54.81 -84.49 -43.35
C ASN A 239 55.42 -84.95 -44.68
N ILE A 240 55.35 -84.13 -45.73
CA ILE A 240 55.99 -84.45 -47.03
C ILE A 240 57.51 -84.61 -46.86
N ARG A 241 58.16 -83.73 -46.09
CA ARG A 241 59.60 -83.85 -45.80
C ARG A 241 59.92 -85.12 -45.01
N PHE A 242 59.06 -85.48 -44.06
CA PHE A 242 59.19 -86.71 -43.28
C PHE A 242 59.03 -87.95 -44.16
N GLU A 243 58.02 -88.00 -45.02
CA GLU A 243 57.79 -89.10 -45.97
C GLU A 243 58.96 -89.26 -46.95
N ARG A 244 59.50 -88.16 -47.48
CA ARG A 244 60.69 -88.19 -48.33
C ARG A 244 61.91 -88.70 -47.58
N ALA A 245 62.16 -88.18 -46.37
CA ALA A 245 63.27 -88.67 -45.54
C ALA A 245 63.11 -90.15 -45.22
N ALA A 246 61.89 -90.62 -44.93
CA ALA A 246 61.60 -92.03 -44.69
C ALA A 246 61.88 -92.89 -45.93
N ALA A 247 61.52 -92.42 -47.13
CA ALA A 247 61.85 -93.08 -48.39
C ALA A 247 63.37 -93.13 -48.63
N ASP A 248 64.07 -91.99 -48.49
CA ASP A 248 65.53 -91.91 -48.62
C ASP A 248 66.24 -92.85 -47.62
N TRP A 249 65.74 -92.95 -46.38
CA TRP A 249 66.26 -93.88 -45.38
C TRP A 249 66.00 -95.34 -45.75
N ALA A 250 64.82 -95.66 -46.30
CA ALA A 250 64.51 -97.00 -46.77
C ALA A 250 65.44 -97.41 -47.93
N ASP A 251 65.67 -96.50 -48.89
CA ASP A 251 66.58 -96.73 -50.02
C ASP A 251 68.02 -96.97 -49.52
N ARG A 252 68.52 -96.12 -48.61
CA ARG A 252 69.83 -96.32 -47.97
C ARG A 252 69.91 -97.62 -47.17
N GLU A 253 68.83 -98.01 -46.51
CA GLU A 253 68.80 -99.27 -45.76
C GLU A 253 68.91 -100.47 -46.72
N VAL A 254 68.29 -100.40 -47.90
CA VAL A 254 68.45 -101.40 -48.95
C VAL A 254 69.88 -101.41 -49.50
N GLU A 255 70.46 -100.25 -49.79
CA GLU A 255 71.87 -100.13 -50.23
C GLU A 255 72.83 -100.71 -49.19
N LEU A 256 72.72 -100.29 -47.92
CA LEU A 256 73.55 -100.77 -46.82
C LEU A 256 73.37 -102.27 -46.57
N ARG A 257 72.16 -102.82 -46.71
CA ARG A 257 71.95 -104.27 -46.66
C ARG A 257 72.68 -104.99 -47.79
N GLY A 258 72.69 -104.41 -48.99
CA GLY A 258 73.46 -104.91 -50.14
C GLY A 258 74.97 -104.88 -49.87
N GLU A 259 75.49 -103.73 -49.43
CA GLU A 259 76.90 -103.58 -49.05
C GLU A 259 77.30 -104.52 -47.91
N ALA A 260 76.44 -104.68 -46.90
CA ALA A 260 76.66 -105.62 -45.80
C ALA A 260 76.70 -107.06 -46.31
N ALA A 261 75.81 -107.46 -47.23
CA ALA A 261 75.86 -108.78 -47.84
C ALA A 261 77.14 -109.00 -48.66
N ASP A 262 77.58 -108.00 -49.42
CA ASP A 262 78.85 -108.04 -50.17
C ASP A 262 80.07 -108.11 -49.24
N LEU A 263 80.06 -107.32 -48.16
CA LEU A 263 81.11 -107.34 -47.13
C LEU A 263 81.11 -108.65 -46.35
N GLU A 264 79.96 -109.21 -45.99
CA GLU A 264 79.85 -110.54 -45.40
C GLU A 264 80.43 -111.60 -46.34
N GLN A 265 80.18 -111.51 -47.65
CA GLN A 265 80.76 -112.42 -48.62
C GLN A 265 82.29 -112.28 -48.67
N ARG A 266 82.81 -111.05 -48.69
CA ARG A 266 84.26 -110.76 -48.66
C ARG A 266 84.89 -111.17 -47.32
N LEU A 267 84.19 -110.99 -46.21
CA LEU A 267 84.62 -111.45 -44.89
C LEU A 267 84.64 -112.97 -44.85
N ARG A 268 83.63 -113.69 -45.34
CA ARG A 268 83.71 -115.16 -45.46
C ARG A 268 84.90 -115.62 -46.32
N GLN A 269 85.22 -114.90 -47.39
CA GLN A 269 86.41 -115.15 -48.20
C GLN A 269 87.72 -114.85 -47.44
N ALA A 270 87.79 -113.70 -46.75
CA ALA A 270 88.95 -113.24 -46.00
C ALA A 270 89.16 -114.03 -44.70
N GLU A 271 88.10 -114.45 -44.02
CA GLU A 271 88.09 -115.38 -42.89
C GLU A 271 88.47 -116.77 -43.36
N GLY A 272 88.02 -117.24 -44.53
CA GLY A 272 88.56 -118.46 -45.14
C GLY A 272 90.08 -118.36 -45.35
N ALA A 273 90.56 -117.23 -45.85
CA ALA A 273 91.99 -116.95 -46.01
C ALA A 273 92.73 -116.77 -44.67
N ALA A 274 92.11 -116.11 -43.69
CA ALA A 274 92.68 -115.82 -42.38
C ALA A 274 92.64 -117.05 -41.47
N GLN A 275 91.66 -117.95 -41.60
CA GLN A 275 91.63 -119.28 -41.00
C GLN A 275 92.69 -120.16 -41.65
N ALA A 276 92.88 -120.09 -42.97
CA ALA A 276 94.01 -120.74 -43.62
C ALA A 276 95.35 -120.20 -43.07
N LEU A 277 95.50 -118.89 -42.87
CA LEU A 277 96.69 -118.28 -42.27
C LEU A 277 96.83 -118.55 -40.76
N GLN A 278 95.73 -118.58 -39.99
CA GLN A 278 95.70 -118.89 -38.56
C GLN A 278 95.96 -120.36 -38.29
N SER A 279 95.56 -121.26 -39.19
CA SER A 279 96.01 -122.66 -39.18
C SER A 279 97.53 -122.76 -39.38
N GLY A 280 98.17 -121.70 -39.88
CA GLY A 280 99.62 -121.54 -39.97
C GLY A 280 100.28 -120.66 -38.88
N ALA A 281 99.51 -119.98 -38.01
CA ALA A 281 100.05 -119.05 -37.01
C ALA A 281 100.00 -119.65 -35.58
N GLY A 282 101.16 -119.72 -34.91
CA GLY A 282 101.32 -120.38 -33.61
C GLY A 282 100.64 -119.72 -32.41
N ASP A 283 100.34 -120.51 -31.38
CA ASP A 283 99.44 -120.22 -30.24
C ASP A 283 99.83 -119.03 -29.31
N ALA A 284 100.97 -118.37 -29.48
CA ALA A 284 101.49 -117.43 -28.49
C ALA A 284 100.96 -115.97 -28.57
N THR A 285 100.44 -115.51 -29.71
CA THR A 285 100.12 -114.07 -29.94
C THR A 285 98.66 -113.66 -29.76
N ARG A 286 97.74 -114.63 -29.67
CA ARG A 286 96.28 -114.39 -29.59
C ARG A 286 95.76 -113.64 -28.35
N PRO A 287 96.28 -113.84 -27.12
CA PRO A 287 95.68 -113.20 -25.94
C PRO A 287 95.94 -111.69 -25.85
N LEU A 288 97.07 -111.19 -26.38
CA LEU A 288 97.43 -109.77 -26.30
C LEU A 288 96.57 -108.87 -27.21
N LEU A 289 96.19 -109.37 -28.39
CA LEU A 289 95.34 -108.62 -29.33
C LEU A 289 93.93 -108.40 -28.75
N ARG A 290 93.36 -109.43 -28.10
CA ARG A 290 92.05 -109.31 -27.42
C ARG A 290 92.05 -108.26 -26.31
N GLN A 291 93.17 -108.09 -25.62
CA GLN A 291 93.26 -107.12 -24.53
C GLN A 291 93.29 -105.69 -25.06
N ILE A 292 94.01 -105.42 -26.16
CA ILE A 292 94.08 -104.09 -26.77
C ILE A 292 92.71 -103.68 -27.34
N GLU A 293 92.02 -104.61 -28.00
CA GLU A 293 90.70 -104.37 -28.58
C GLU A 293 89.63 -104.05 -27.51
N SER A 294 89.62 -104.79 -26.39
CA SER A 294 88.68 -104.53 -25.31
C SER A 294 88.92 -103.18 -24.62
N MET A 295 90.18 -102.77 -24.45
CA MET A 295 90.52 -101.46 -23.89
C MET A 295 90.13 -100.30 -24.81
N ALA A 296 90.34 -100.42 -26.12
CA ALA A 296 89.96 -99.39 -27.08
C ALA A 296 88.44 -99.20 -27.16
N ALA A 297 87.67 -100.31 -27.16
CA ALA A 297 86.21 -100.26 -27.14
C ALA A 297 85.65 -99.58 -25.88
N ALA A 298 86.23 -99.90 -24.71
CA ALA A 298 85.83 -99.27 -23.45
C ALA A 298 86.09 -97.75 -23.45
N ALA A 299 87.22 -97.30 -23.99
CA ALA A 299 87.56 -95.87 -24.07
C ALA A 299 86.62 -95.08 -25.00
N ALA A 300 86.25 -95.65 -26.15
CA ALA A 300 85.32 -95.00 -27.09
C ALA A 300 83.91 -94.86 -26.50
N ALA A 301 83.41 -95.91 -25.81
CA ALA A 301 82.11 -95.87 -25.14
C ALA A 301 82.06 -94.80 -24.04
N ALA A 302 83.13 -94.66 -23.25
CA ALA A 302 83.21 -93.65 -22.21
C ALA A 302 83.15 -92.21 -22.76
N GLN A 303 83.82 -91.95 -23.90
CA GLN A 303 83.79 -90.62 -24.53
C GLN A 303 82.42 -90.27 -25.12
N ALA A 304 81.71 -91.24 -25.70
CA ALA A 304 80.36 -91.01 -26.23
C ALA A 304 79.38 -90.65 -25.11
N ALA A 305 79.40 -91.39 -23.99
CA ALA A 305 78.57 -91.11 -22.83
C ALA A 305 78.84 -89.73 -22.21
N ALA A 306 80.12 -89.30 -22.18
CA ALA A 306 80.48 -87.97 -21.69
C ALA A 306 79.90 -86.83 -22.58
N ARG A 307 79.90 -87.00 -23.90
CA ARG A 307 79.34 -86.00 -24.82
C ARG A 307 77.82 -85.90 -24.73
N GLU A 308 77.14 -87.03 -24.56
CA GLU A 308 75.67 -87.05 -24.42
C GLU A 308 75.22 -86.36 -23.14
N THR A 309 75.88 -86.63 -22.01
CA THR A 309 75.58 -85.97 -20.73
C THR A 309 75.83 -84.47 -20.79
N GLU A 310 76.92 -84.01 -21.44
CA GLU A 310 77.20 -82.58 -21.66
C GLU A 310 76.11 -81.91 -22.52
N ALA A 311 75.64 -82.57 -23.58
CA ALA A 311 74.55 -82.07 -24.42
C ALA A 311 73.23 -81.96 -23.65
N GLN A 312 72.89 -82.96 -22.84
CA GLN A 312 71.70 -82.96 -22.00
C GLN A 312 71.73 -81.82 -20.97
N LEU A 313 72.87 -81.62 -20.29
CA LEU A 313 73.04 -80.52 -19.32
C LEU A 313 72.94 -79.15 -19.98
N ARG A 314 73.49 -78.97 -21.19
CA ARG A 314 73.36 -77.73 -21.96
C ARG A 314 71.92 -77.41 -22.32
N LEU A 315 71.13 -78.40 -22.71
CA LEU A 315 69.72 -78.21 -23.04
C LEU A 315 68.91 -77.84 -21.80
N GLN A 316 69.16 -78.51 -20.67
CA GLN A 316 68.54 -78.19 -19.39
C GLN A 316 68.84 -76.74 -18.96
N LEU A 317 70.09 -76.28 -19.08
CA LEU A 317 70.46 -74.90 -18.76
C LEU A 317 69.76 -73.85 -19.63
N ARG A 318 69.57 -74.15 -20.93
CA ARG A 318 68.83 -73.24 -21.83
C ARG A 318 67.35 -73.18 -21.49
N ALA A 319 66.75 -74.33 -21.18
CA ALA A 319 65.34 -74.40 -20.80
C ALA A 319 65.06 -73.64 -19.51
N THR A 320 65.90 -73.79 -18.48
CA THR A 320 65.75 -73.05 -17.22
C THR A 320 65.97 -71.56 -17.38
N ALA A 321 66.94 -71.14 -18.21
CA ALA A 321 67.16 -69.72 -18.51
C ALA A 321 65.96 -69.07 -19.22
N GLN A 322 65.34 -69.76 -20.18
CA GLN A 322 64.12 -69.28 -20.86
C GLN A 322 62.93 -69.17 -19.90
N GLN A 323 62.75 -70.15 -19.01
CA GLN A 323 61.70 -70.12 -17.99
C GLN A 323 61.90 -68.94 -17.00
N GLN A 324 63.14 -68.66 -16.60
CA GLN A 324 63.43 -67.50 -15.75
C GLN A 324 63.14 -66.16 -16.45
N ALA A 325 63.50 -66.02 -17.73
CA ALA A 325 63.19 -64.82 -18.51
C ALA A 325 61.67 -64.59 -18.64
N ALA A 326 60.91 -65.64 -18.97
CA ALA A 326 59.46 -65.57 -19.04
C ALA A 326 58.82 -65.21 -17.68
N GLY A 327 59.35 -65.75 -16.59
CA GLY A 327 58.92 -65.39 -15.22
C GLY A 327 59.17 -63.91 -14.88
N ALA A 328 60.33 -63.36 -15.26
CA ALA A 328 60.66 -61.96 -15.03
C ALA A 328 59.76 -61.00 -15.82
N GLU A 329 59.44 -61.31 -17.08
CA GLU A 329 58.50 -60.52 -17.88
C GLU A 329 57.07 -60.58 -17.33
N ALA A 330 56.64 -61.76 -16.85
CA ALA A 330 55.32 -61.90 -16.23
C ALA A 330 55.20 -61.06 -14.95
N LEU A 331 56.26 -61.00 -14.13
CA LEU A 331 56.30 -60.15 -12.94
C LEU A 331 56.26 -58.66 -13.31
N ARG A 332 57.05 -58.22 -14.30
CA ARG A 332 57.01 -56.81 -14.77
C ARG A 332 55.61 -56.41 -15.23
N ARG A 333 54.94 -57.25 -16.04
CA ARG A 333 53.56 -56.99 -16.49
C ARG A 333 52.57 -56.95 -15.32
N ALA A 334 52.79 -57.76 -14.28
CA ALA A 334 51.94 -57.74 -13.08
C ALA A 334 52.15 -56.45 -12.27
N GLU A 335 53.40 -56.00 -12.12
CA GLU A 335 53.76 -54.74 -11.45
C GLU A 335 53.18 -53.52 -12.21
N GLU A 336 53.28 -53.49 -13.54
CA GLU A 336 52.68 -52.44 -14.38
C GLU A 336 51.15 -52.39 -14.22
N ARG A 337 50.48 -53.55 -14.21
CA ARG A 337 49.02 -53.63 -13.98
C ARG A 337 48.65 -53.17 -12.58
N TYR A 338 49.45 -53.52 -11.57
CA TYR A 338 49.23 -53.08 -10.20
C TYR A 338 49.39 -51.56 -10.07
N ALA A 339 50.45 -50.99 -10.64
CA ALA A 339 50.68 -49.55 -10.66
C ALA A 339 49.56 -48.80 -11.40
N ALA A 340 49.09 -49.32 -12.53
CA ALA A 340 47.94 -48.76 -13.24
C ALA A 340 46.64 -48.82 -12.41
N ALA A 341 46.41 -49.93 -11.70
CA ALA A 341 45.26 -50.07 -10.80
C ALA A 341 45.33 -49.12 -9.59
N GLU A 342 46.52 -48.91 -9.01
CA GLU A 342 46.70 -47.92 -7.95
C GLU A 342 46.46 -46.49 -8.44
N ALA A 343 46.99 -46.13 -9.61
CA ALA A 343 46.75 -44.81 -10.21
C ALA A 343 45.26 -44.57 -10.49
N ALA A 344 44.55 -45.57 -11.03
CA ALA A 344 43.10 -45.51 -11.21
C ALA A 344 42.35 -45.38 -9.88
N GLY A 345 42.79 -46.10 -8.84
CA GLY A 345 42.24 -45.98 -7.48
C GLY A 345 42.42 -44.59 -6.87
N GLN A 346 43.60 -43.99 -7.03
CA GLN A 346 43.88 -42.62 -6.57
C GLN A 346 43.03 -41.59 -7.32
N ALA A 347 42.91 -41.70 -8.65
CA ALA A 347 42.05 -40.82 -9.45
C ALA A 347 40.58 -40.93 -9.04
N ALA A 348 40.08 -42.16 -8.82
CA ALA A 348 38.72 -42.39 -8.32
C ALA A 348 38.52 -41.79 -6.91
N GLY A 349 39.53 -41.89 -6.03
CA GLY A 349 39.51 -41.27 -4.70
C GLY A 349 39.43 -39.74 -4.75
N GLN A 350 40.20 -39.11 -5.64
CA GLN A 350 40.14 -37.66 -5.87
C GLN A 350 38.77 -37.23 -6.44
N ALA A 351 38.24 -37.97 -7.40
CA ALA A 351 36.90 -37.72 -7.96
C ALA A 351 35.80 -37.84 -6.87
N ALA A 352 35.88 -38.85 -6.01
CA ALA A 352 34.95 -39.03 -4.90
C ALA A 352 35.09 -37.93 -3.81
N ALA A 353 36.30 -37.39 -3.59
CA ALA A 353 36.50 -36.26 -2.70
C ALA A 353 35.89 -34.97 -3.28
N ALA A 354 36.12 -34.70 -4.57
CA ALA A 354 35.53 -33.56 -5.28
C ALA A 354 33.99 -33.63 -5.34
N ALA A 355 33.43 -34.84 -5.55
CA ALA A 355 31.98 -35.04 -5.51
C ALA A 355 31.40 -34.76 -4.11
N ARG A 356 32.12 -35.15 -3.04
CA ARG A 356 31.69 -34.87 -1.65
C ARG A 356 31.76 -33.39 -1.30
N SER A 357 32.80 -32.66 -1.73
CA SER A 357 32.84 -31.21 -1.52
C SER A 357 31.74 -30.49 -2.29
N ALA A 358 31.50 -30.87 -3.55
CA ALA A 358 30.41 -30.30 -4.35
C ALA A 358 29.02 -30.58 -3.73
N ALA A 359 28.81 -31.76 -3.17
CA ALA A 359 27.57 -32.10 -2.44
C ALA A 359 27.40 -31.24 -1.18
N ALA A 360 28.47 -31.06 -0.39
CA ALA A 360 28.43 -30.20 0.80
C ALA A 360 28.16 -28.73 0.46
N ASP A 361 28.78 -28.21 -0.61
CA ASP A 361 28.52 -26.85 -1.11
C ASP A 361 27.07 -26.68 -1.57
N ALA A 362 26.51 -27.70 -2.23
CA ALA A 362 25.10 -27.70 -2.66
C ALA A 362 24.13 -27.72 -1.46
N GLU A 363 24.42 -28.51 -0.44
CA GLU A 363 23.63 -28.53 0.80
C GLU A 363 23.70 -27.19 1.55
N GLN A 364 24.87 -26.55 1.59
CA GLN A 364 25.02 -25.22 2.18
C GLN A 364 24.19 -24.18 1.43
N ARG A 365 24.27 -24.14 0.09
CA ARG A 365 23.46 -23.23 -0.74
C ARG A 365 21.96 -23.46 -0.54
N GLN A 366 21.53 -24.72 -0.49
CA GLN A 366 20.13 -25.05 -0.20
C GLN A 366 19.71 -24.58 1.20
N GLY A 367 20.58 -24.67 2.20
CA GLY A 367 20.33 -24.15 3.54
C GLY A 367 20.20 -22.63 3.58
N GLU A 368 21.06 -21.91 2.85
CA GLU A 368 21.01 -20.45 2.70
C GLU A 368 19.72 -20.00 2.01
N ASP A 369 19.33 -20.68 0.92
CA ASP A 369 18.09 -20.36 0.20
C ASP A 369 16.85 -20.66 1.04
N ARG A 370 16.82 -21.75 1.81
CA ARG A 370 15.74 -22.01 2.78
C ARG A 370 15.62 -20.89 3.81
N ARG A 371 16.74 -20.42 4.36
CA ARG A 371 16.74 -19.30 5.33
C ARG A 371 16.25 -18.01 4.70
N ARG A 372 16.59 -17.74 3.44
CA ARG A 372 16.08 -16.58 2.68
C ARG A 372 14.58 -16.68 2.47
N CYS A 373 14.05 -17.84 2.09
CA CYS A 373 12.62 -18.06 1.96
C CYS A 373 11.88 -17.84 3.29
N GLU A 374 12.39 -18.40 4.39
CA GLU A 374 11.81 -18.17 5.73
C GLU A 374 11.84 -16.69 6.15
N GLN A 375 12.89 -15.95 5.79
CA GLN A 375 12.97 -14.51 6.04
C GLN A 375 11.91 -13.75 5.23
N LEU A 376 11.81 -14.02 3.93
CA LEU A 376 10.80 -13.40 3.06
C LEU A 376 9.37 -13.71 3.52
N GLU A 377 9.10 -14.93 4.00
CA GLU A 377 7.81 -15.28 4.58
C GLU A 377 7.50 -14.46 5.85
N ARG A 378 8.48 -14.29 6.74
CA ARG A 378 8.33 -13.44 7.94
C ARG A 378 8.10 -11.99 7.56
N ASP A 379 8.82 -11.48 6.57
CA ASP A 379 8.67 -10.12 6.08
C ASP A 379 7.29 -9.89 5.44
N LEU A 380 6.80 -10.86 4.65
CA LEU A 380 5.45 -10.81 4.09
C LEU A 380 4.37 -10.82 5.18
N VAL A 381 4.53 -11.63 6.22
CA VAL A 381 3.60 -11.63 7.37
C VAL A 381 3.66 -10.29 8.11
N ALA A 382 4.85 -9.74 8.35
CA ALA A 382 5.01 -8.44 9.00
C ALA A 382 4.39 -7.31 8.17
N LEU A 383 4.59 -7.32 6.85
CA LEU A 383 3.98 -6.34 5.93
C LEU A 383 2.45 -6.46 5.90
N ARG A 384 1.91 -7.67 5.92
CA ARG A 384 0.45 -7.89 6.03
C ARG A 384 -0.11 -7.35 7.34
N GLN A 385 0.53 -7.64 8.47
CA GLN A 385 0.12 -7.12 9.78
C GLN A 385 0.20 -5.59 9.84
N ALA A 386 1.24 -4.99 9.26
CA ALA A 386 1.36 -3.54 9.17
C ALA A 386 0.26 -2.92 8.29
N ALA A 387 -0.08 -3.56 7.17
CA ALA A 387 -1.18 -3.14 6.30
C ALA A 387 -2.55 -3.26 6.99
N GLU A 388 -2.79 -4.35 7.72
CA GLU A 388 -4.01 -4.55 8.52
C GLU A 388 -4.13 -3.50 9.63
N ALA A 389 -3.04 -3.23 10.36
CA ALA A 389 -3.03 -2.19 11.39
C ALA A 389 -3.28 -0.78 10.80
N ALA A 390 -2.67 -0.47 9.66
CA ALA A 390 -2.92 0.78 8.94
C ALA A 390 -4.39 0.89 8.50
N ALA A 391 -4.95 -0.19 7.95
CA ALA A 391 -6.36 -0.25 7.56
C ALA A 391 -7.31 -0.08 8.76
N ALA A 392 -7.00 -0.70 9.90
CA ALA A 392 -7.78 -0.54 11.14
C ALA A 392 -7.75 0.92 11.63
N SER A 393 -6.57 1.55 11.66
CA SER A 393 -6.45 2.97 12.06
C SER A 393 -7.20 3.91 11.11
N ALA A 394 -7.19 3.63 9.80
CA ALA A 394 -7.96 4.40 8.83
C ALA A 394 -9.48 4.19 9.01
N ALA A 395 -9.91 2.97 9.35
CA ALA A 395 -11.31 2.69 9.65
C ALA A 395 -11.80 3.39 10.92
N GLU A 396 -10.98 3.45 11.97
CA GLU A 396 -11.26 4.22 13.19
C GLU A 396 -11.37 5.72 12.88
N GLN A 397 -10.42 6.29 12.14
CA GLN A 397 -10.49 7.70 11.72
C GLN A 397 -11.76 8.01 10.90
N LEU A 398 -12.18 7.10 10.01
CA LEU A 398 -13.43 7.25 9.27
C LEU A 398 -14.67 7.12 10.18
N ALA A 399 -14.63 6.27 11.21
CA ALA A 399 -15.71 6.15 12.19
C ALA A 399 -15.82 7.40 13.06
N GLU A 400 -14.69 7.97 13.51
CA GLU A 400 -14.63 9.24 14.23
C GLU A 400 -15.19 10.37 13.36
N GLN A 401 -14.73 10.51 12.11
CA GLN A 401 -15.27 11.51 11.18
C GLN A 401 -16.78 11.34 10.94
N ARG A 402 -17.27 10.10 10.85
CA ARG A 402 -18.71 9.83 10.74
C ARG A 402 -19.46 10.24 12.01
N GLY A 403 -18.90 9.97 13.18
CA GLY A 403 -19.46 10.40 14.47
C GLY A 403 -19.51 11.93 14.60
N GLU A 404 -18.43 12.61 14.21
CA GLU A 404 -18.39 14.08 14.14
C GLU A 404 -19.47 14.62 13.19
N VAL A 405 -19.57 14.06 11.98
CA VAL A 405 -20.61 14.46 11.01
C VAL A 405 -22.01 14.22 11.56
N GLN A 406 -22.26 13.08 12.23
CA GLN A 406 -23.55 12.81 12.89
C GLN A 406 -23.84 13.83 14.01
N SER A 407 -22.86 14.14 14.86
CA SER A 407 -23.01 15.13 15.93
C SER A 407 -23.30 16.53 15.39
N LEU A 408 -22.67 16.92 14.28
CA LEU A 408 -22.93 18.18 13.60
C LEU A 408 -24.31 18.19 12.94
N GLN A 409 -24.78 17.04 12.42
CA GLN A 409 -26.14 16.90 11.89
C GLN A 409 -27.19 17.01 13.00
N GLU A 410 -26.96 16.39 14.16
CA GLU A 410 -27.82 16.52 15.34
C GLU A 410 -27.86 17.98 15.84
N GLN A 411 -26.71 18.65 15.97
CA GLN A 411 -26.66 20.06 16.34
C GLN A 411 -27.39 20.96 15.32
N LEU A 412 -27.26 20.68 14.02
CA LEU A 412 -28.01 21.37 12.97
C LEU A 412 -29.51 21.12 13.10
N TRP A 413 -29.91 19.90 13.44
CA TRP A 413 -31.32 19.54 13.67
C TRP A 413 -31.89 20.27 14.89
N ASP A 414 -31.19 20.24 16.01
CA ASP A 414 -31.58 20.93 17.25
C ASP A 414 -31.67 22.44 17.02
N ALA A 415 -30.66 23.04 16.37
CA ALA A 415 -30.70 24.46 16.00
C ALA A 415 -31.86 24.78 15.04
N GLN A 416 -32.21 23.87 14.12
CA GLN A 416 -33.39 24.01 13.26
C GLN A 416 -34.70 23.88 14.03
N GLU A 417 -34.80 22.98 15.01
CA GLU A 417 -35.96 22.86 15.90
C GLU A 417 -36.11 24.09 16.79
N GLU A 418 -35.04 24.59 17.40
CA GLU A 418 -35.05 25.83 18.16
C GLU A 418 -35.51 27.00 17.28
N LEU A 419 -35.03 27.06 16.04
CA LEU A 419 -35.49 28.02 15.05
C LEU A 419 -36.96 27.91 14.72
N ARG A 420 -37.48 26.69 14.54
CA ARG A 420 -38.91 26.43 14.32
C ARG A 420 -39.72 26.79 15.55
N GLY A 421 -39.22 26.52 16.76
CA GLY A 421 -39.84 26.88 18.03
C GLY A 421 -39.89 28.40 18.22
N VAL A 422 -38.80 29.12 17.95
CA VAL A 422 -38.73 30.59 17.97
C VAL A 422 -39.61 31.18 16.87
N ALA A 423 -39.62 30.60 15.67
CA ALA A 423 -40.51 31.04 14.59
C ALA A 423 -41.99 30.78 14.92
N ALA A 424 -42.33 29.66 15.55
CA ALA A 424 -43.68 29.35 16.01
C ALA A 424 -44.10 30.25 17.17
N ALA A 425 -43.19 30.56 18.11
CA ALA A 425 -43.42 31.51 19.19
C ALA A 425 -43.56 32.94 18.66
N ALA A 426 -42.77 33.34 17.66
CA ALA A 426 -42.92 34.61 16.95
C ALA A 426 -44.23 34.68 16.16
N ALA A 427 -44.63 33.59 15.50
CA ALA A 427 -45.92 33.48 14.82
C ALA A 427 -47.09 33.55 15.81
N ALA A 428 -47.02 32.85 16.95
CA ALA A 428 -48.01 32.91 18.02
C ALA A 428 -48.07 34.30 18.68
N ALA A 429 -46.92 34.97 18.87
CA ALA A 429 -46.86 36.34 19.33
C ALA A 429 -47.45 37.32 18.30
N SER A 430 -47.22 37.10 17.00
CA SER A 430 -47.82 37.90 15.93
C SER A 430 -49.32 37.66 15.79
N ALA A 431 -49.80 36.43 16.01
CA ALA A 431 -51.22 36.08 16.02
C ALA A 431 -51.92 36.62 17.28
N ALA A 432 -51.26 36.62 18.43
CA ALA A 432 -51.74 37.27 19.65
C ALA A 432 -51.78 38.80 19.50
N ALA A 433 -50.79 39.40 18.82
CA ALA A 433 -50.79 40.81 18.46
C ALA A 433 -51.89 41.15 17.42
N ALA A 434 -52.18 40.26 16.48
CA ALA A 434 -53.29 40.39 15.55
C ALA A 434 -54.67 40.21 16.21
N ALA A 435 -54.77 39.36 17.24
CA ALA A 435 -55.98 39.20 18.05
C ALA A 435 -56.21 40.39 19.01
N ALA A 436 -55.16 41.04 19.49
CA ALA A 436 -55.25 42.27 20.30
C ALA A 436 -55.44 43.55 19.46
N GLY A 437 -54.99 43.57 18.19
CA GLY A 437 -55.20 44.68 17.25
C GLY A 437 -56.48 44.60 16.40
N GLY A 438 -57.30 43.56 16.59
CA GLY A 438 -58.46 43.22 15.76
C GLY A 438 -59.77 43.89 16.17
N ALA A 439 -59.77 45.17 16.50
CA ALA A 439 -60.97 46.00 16.62
C ALA A 439 -60.83 47.27 15.77
N GLY A 440 -60.66 47.12 14.45
CA GLY A 440 -60.79 48.27 13.56
C GLY A 440 -60.09 48.17 12.22
N ARG A 441 -60.69 47.44 11.28
CA ARG A 441 -61.08 47.91 9.92
C ARG A 441 -61.10 46.75 8.94
N ALA A 442 -62.32 46.42 8.53
CA ALA A 442 -62.61 45.74 7.29
C ALA A 442 -62.50 46.74 6.12
N ALA A 443 -61.91 46.32 4.99
CA ALA A 443 -62.56 46.30 3.66
C ALA A 443 -61.53 46.26 2.50
N GLN A 444 -61.90 45.51 1.45
CA GLN A 444 -61.28 45.32 0.12
C GLN A 444 -60.22 44.20 0.04
N GLY A 445 -60.37 43.10 -0.71
CA GLY A 445 -61.42 42.64 -1.62
C GLY A 445 -60.91 41.36 -2.33
N ALA A 446 -61.84 40.41 -2.57
CA ALA A 446 -61.91 39.27 -3.52
C ALA A 446 -60.69 38.95 -4.44
N SER A 447 -60.34 37.70 -4.84
CA SER A 447 -61.10 36.47 -5.17
C SER A 447 -60.08 35.33 -5.41
N ALA A 448 -60.28 34.10 -4.89
CA ALA A 448 -60.72 32.87 -5.58
C ALA A 448 -59.91 32.50 -6.86
N THR A 449 -59.31 31.32 -7.02
CA THR A 449 -59.92 30.09 -7.63
C THR A 449 -58.74 29.15 -8.03
N GLN A 450 -58.54 27.96 -7.45
CA GLN A 450 -58.99 26.62 -7.89
C GLN A 450 -58.01 25.81 -8.78
N GLN A 451 -57.67 24.61 -8.27
CA GLN A 451 -57.43 23.28 -8.89
C GLN A 451 -56.51 23.03 -10.12
N GLN A 452 -55.72 21.95 -9.94
CA GLN A 452 -55.52 20.74 -10.78
C GLN A 452 -55.05 20.80 -12.25
N GLY A 453 -54.21 19.80 -12.57
CA GLY A 453 -54.20 19.08 -13.85
C GLY A 453 -53.14 19.57 -14.85
N GLN A 454 -52.04 18.84 -15.04
CA GLN A 454 -51.85 17.75 -16.02
C GLN A 454 -51.88 18.16 -17.50
N GLN A 455 -50.81 17.72 -18.20
CA GLN A 455 -50.68 17.48 -19.66
C GLN A 455 -50.73 18.75 -20.54
N GLY A 456 -49.89 18.97 -21.54
CA GLY A 456 -48.85 18.19 -22.20
C GLY A 456 -48.71 18.72 -23.63
N GLN A 457 -47.47 18.72 -24.16
CA GLN A 457 -47.14 18.65 -25.60
C GLN A 457 -47.52 19.91 -26.44
N GLN A 458 -46.82 20.31 -27.50
CA GLN A 458 -45.70 19.75 -28.26
C GLN A 458 -45.23 20.87 -29.23
N GLN A 459 -43.95 20.87 -29.62
CA GLN A 459 -43.49 20.66 -31.01
C GLN A 459 -42.89 21.97 -31.57
N GLN A 460 -41.75 22.04 -32.29
CA GLN A 460 -40.95 21.12 -33.13
C GLN A 460 -39.55 21.78 -33.27
N GLN A 461 -38.42 21.19 -33.67
CA GLN A 461 -38.01 19.96 -34.38
C GLN A 461 -36.46 19.86 -34.14
N GLN A 462 -35.86 18.74 -33.70
CA GLN A 462 -35.51 17.46 -34.36
C GLN A 462 -34.21 17.42 -35.19
N GLY A 463 -33.45 16.33 -34.94
CA GLY A 463 -32.31 15.79 -35.70
C GLY A 463 -31.13 15.40 -34.77
N GLN A 464 -31.13 14.31 -33.99
CA GLN A 464 -30.68 12.93 -34.31
C GLN A 464 -29.29 12.86 -35.03
N GLN A 465 -28.31 12.00 -34.70
CA GLN A 465 -28.09 10.95 -33.69
C GLN A 465 -26.62 10.40 -33.88
N VAL A 466 -26.13 9.61 -32.91
CA VAL A 466 -25.04 8.58 -32.95
C VAL A 466 -23.58 8.97 -32.65
N GLY A 467 -23.13 8.56 -31.44
CA GLY A 467 -22.04 7.58 -31.24
C GLY A 467 -20.56 8.01 -31.26
N GLY A 468 -19.86 7.66 -30.18
CA GLY A 468 -18.47 7.20 -30.24
C GLY A 468 -17.37 8.17 -29.78
N ALA A 469 -16.61 7.70 -28.78
CA ALA A 469 -15.17 7.86 -28.55
C ALA A 469 -14.47 9.19 -28.90
N GLY A 470 -13.69 9.73 -27.95
CA GLY A 470 -12.66 10.69 -28.33
C GLY A 470 -12.08 11.53 -27.20
N LYS A 471 -10.97 11.04 -26.65
CA LYS A 471 -10.02 11.73 -25.77
C LYS A 471 -9.33 12.87 -26.54
N TRP A 472 -9.10 14.02 -25.87
CA TRP A 472 -7.82 14.77 -25.77
C TRP A 472 -7.94 16.31 -25.78
N LEU A 473 -7.30 16.88 -24.76
CA LEU A 473 -6.38 18.03 -24.71
C LEU A 473 -6.85 19.47 -24.92
N SER A 474 -6.59 20.25 -23.87
CA SER A 474 -6.22 21.66 -23.95
C SER A 474 -4.82 21.85 -24.53
N ALA A 475 -4.70 22.79 -25.44
CA ALA A 475 -3.46 23.45 -25.81
C ALA A 475 -3.03 24.47 -24.72
N VAL A 476 -1.73 24.77 -24.66
CA VAL A 476 -1.13 26.11 -24.83
C VAL A 476 0.41 26.02 -24.67
N ASN A 477 1.10 26.37 -25.78
CA ASN A 477 2.33 27.17 -26.00
C ASN A 477 3.35 27.33 -24.84
N VAL A 478 4.67 27.37 -25.05
CA VAL A 478 5.44 28.22 -25.98
C VAL A 478 6.76 27.56 -26.37
N ARG A 479 7.13 27.72 -27.65
CA ARG A 479 8.37 27.35 -28.30
C ARG A 479 9.03 28.64 -28.84
N GLU A 480 10.35 28.57 -29.00
CA GLU A 480 11.18 29.32 -29.97
C GLU A 480 11.57 30.79 -29.62
N ALA A 481 12.79 31.26 -29.92
CA ALA A 481 13.80 30.77 -30.87
C ALA A 481 15.23 31.31 -30.62
N ALA A 482 16.16 30.68 -31.36
CA ALA A 482 17.42 31.19 -31.95
C ALA A 482 18.71 31.08 -31.12
N ALA A 483 19.91 30.81 -31.66
CA ALA A 483 20.43 30.26 -32.93
C ALA A 483 21.99 30.17 -32.78
N ALA A 484 22.66 29.47 -33.72
CA ALA A 484 24.12 29.26 -33.93
C ALA A 484 24.63 27.89 -33.40
N ASN A 485 24.89 26.82 -34.17
CA ASN A 485 25.42 26.54 -35.52
C ASN A 485 26.94 26.30 -35.54
N GLY A 486 27.36 25.05 -35.82
CA GLY A 486 28.75 24.67 -36.15
C GLY A 486 29.18 23.24 -35.73
N THR A 487 28.97 22.26 -36.64
CA THR A 487 29.89 21.14 -37.03
C THR A 487 30.42 20.15 -35.94
N THR A 488 30.41 18.81 -36.06
CA THR A 488 30.78 17.89 -37.18
C THR A 488 30.28 16.45 -36.97
N ASP A 489 29.92 15.82 -38.09
CA ASP A 489 30.16 14.44 -38.60
C ASP A 489 30.05 13.11 -37.80
N ARG A 490 29.43 12.18 -38.55
CA ARG A 490 29.24 10.71 -38.56
C ARG A 490 30.61 9.97 -38.68
N PRO A 491 30.81 8.65 -38.33
CA PRO A 491 30.06 7.52 -38.92
C PRO A 491 29.84 6.22 -38.11
N SER A 492 29.02 5.33 -38.72
CA SER A 492 28.99 3.83 -38.74
C SER A 492 29.16 3.06 -37.41
N SER A 493 28.22 2.24 -36.91
CA SER A 493 27.65 0.99 -37.45
C SER A 493 28.70 0.01 -37.99
N ASP A 494 29.38 -0.73 -37.11
CA ASP A 494 30.13 -1.96 -37.41
C ASP A 494 30.50 -2.66 -36.08
N GLU A 495 29.62 -3.49 -35.49
CA GLU A 495 30.00 -4.45 -34.42
C GLU A 495 29.15 -5.76 -34.44
N GLU A 496 28.43 -6.09 -35.52
CA GLU A 496 27.65 -7.33 -35.60
C GLU A 496 28.26 -8.43 -36.51
N ASP A 497 29.41 -8.18 -37.17
CA ASP A 497 30.01 -9.13 -38.14
C ASP A 497 31.14 -10.04 -37.61
N GLU A 498 31.46 -10.02 -36.31
CA GLU A 498 32.52 -10.90 -35.78
C GLU A 498 32.01 -12.29 -35.32
N MET A 499 30.70 -12.49 -35.18
CA MET A 499 30.12 -13.76 -34.74
C MET A 499 29.69 -14.70 -35.89
N GLU A 500 29.54 -14.19 -37.13
CA GLU A 500 29.22 -15.00 -38.31
C GLU A 500 30.44 -15.59 -39.03
N VAL A 501 31.65 -15.06 -38.80
CA VAL A 501 32.90 -15.57 -39.41
C VAL A 501 33.42 -16.82 -38.68
N LEU A 502 33.17 -16.94 -37.38
CA LEU A 502 33.55 -18.11 -36.56
C LEU A 502 32.68 -19.35 -36.79
N VAL A 503 31.44 -19.17 -37.25
CA VAL A 503 30.54 -20.30 -37.58
C VAL A 503 30.77 -20.81 -39.02
N ARG A 504 31.32 -19.99 -39.92
CA ARG A 504 31.68 -20.40 -41.30
C ARG A 504 33.04 -21.08 -41.45
N SER A 505 33.93 -21.02 -40.46
CA SER A 505 35.26 -21.67 -40.54
C SER A 505 35.28 -23.14 -40.07
N MET A 506 34.20 -23.63 -39.47
CA MET A 506 34.09 -25.01 -38.95
C MET A 506 33.42 -26.00 -39.92
N THR A 507 32.92 -25.56 -41.07
CA THR A 507 32.12 -26.39 -42.01
C THR A 507 32.74 -26.55 -43.40
N ALA A 508 34.05 -26.32 -43.55
CA ALA A 508 34.74 -26.44 -44.83
C ALA A 508 35.64 -27.67 -44.93
N LEU A 509 35.17 -28.87 -44.56
CA LEU A 509 35.77 -30.13 -45.00
C LEU A 509 34.69 -31.22 -45.11
N SER A 510 34.03 -31.29 -46.26
CA SER A 510 33.35 -32.51 -46.75
C SER A 510 33.48 -32.58 -48.26
N PRO A 511 33.98 -33.69 -48.83
CA PRO A 511 34.10 -33.85 -50.28
C PRO A 511 32.74 -34.27 -50.85
N SER A 512 32.19 -33.45 -51.75
CA SER A 512 31.04 -33.84 -52.56
C SER A 512 31.49 -34.76 -53.70
N SER A 513 30.86 -35.93 -53.72
CA SER A 513 30.74 -36.83 -54.85
C SER A 513 29.96 -36.15 -56.00
N SER A 514 30.50 -36.25 -57.23
CA SER A 514 29.73 -36.48 -58.47
C SER A 514 30.63 -36.43 -59.71
N SER A 515 30.77 -37.57 -60.39
CA SER A 515 30.37 -37.73 -61.80
C SER A 515 30.75 -39.14 -62.29
N LEU A 516 29.72 -39.88 -62.68
CA LEU A 516 29.85 -41.04 -63.55
C LEU A 516 29.89 -40.57 -65.01
N ALA A 517 30.54 -41.38 -65.84
CA ALA A 517 30.46 -41.49 -67.30
C ALA A 517 31.59 -40.87 -68.14
N ALA A 518 32.67 -41.64 -68.31
CA ALA A 518 33.37 -41.95 -69.57
C ALA A 518 34.51 -42.92 -69.23
N GLU A 519 34.94 -43.91 -70.00
CA GLU A 519 34.49 -44.65 -71.17
C GLU A 519 35.40 -45.90 -71.16
N ALA A 520 34.87 -47.04 -71.60
CA ALA A 520 35.59 -48.30 -71.59
C ALA A 520 36.76 -48.34 -72.59
N ALA A 521 37.83 -49.03 -72.19
CA ALA A 521 38.76 -49.85 -73.00
C ALA A 521 40.24 -49.52 -72.82
N ALA A 522 40.98 -50.43 -72.15
CA ALA A 522 42.18 -51.07 -72.70
C ALA A 522 42.80 -52.04 -71.69
N LEU A 523 42.83 -53.32 -72.06
CA LEU A 523 43.61 -54.38 -71.43
C LEU A 523 45.10 -54.23 -71.80
N SER A 524 46.01 -54.16 -70.82
CA SER A 524 47.31 -54.86 -70.87
C SER A 524 48.11 -54.80 -69.55
N PRO A 525 49.00 -55.77 -69.27
CA PRO A 525 49.62 -55.98 -67.97
C PRO A 525 51.09 -55.50 -67.83
N ARG A 526 51.49 -55.27 -66.56
CA ARG A 526 52.87 -55.09 -65.97
C ARG A 526 53.55 -53.71 -66.15
N PRO A 527 54.54 -53.31 -65.31
CA PRO A 527 55.18 -53.97 -64.15
C PRO A 527 55.22 -53.12 -62.84
N HIS A 528 55.71 -53.75 -61.77
CA HIS A 528 55.98 -53.14 -60.46
C HIS A 528 56.95 -51.95 -60.54
N LEU A 529 56.60 -50.84 -59.86
CA LEU A 529 57.50 -49.74 -59.53
C LEU A 529 57.70 -49.68 -58.00
N PRO A 530 58.88 -49.27 -57.52
CA PRO A 530 59.17 -49.19 -56.10
C PRO A 530 58.43 -47.99 -55.49
N VAL A 531 57.81 -48.19 -54.33
CA VAL A 531 57.16 -47.14 -53.53
C VAL A 531 58.26 -46.20 -53.00
N SER A 532 58.29 -44.96 -53.49
CA SER A 532 59.06 -43.87 -52.87
C SER A 532 58.42 -43.50 -51.53
N THR A 533 59.03 -43.92 -50.44
CA THR A 533 58.65 -43.57 -49.05
C THR A 533 58.86 -42.08 -48.72
N SER A 534 59.60 -41.33 -49.53
CA SER A 534 59.90 -39.91 -49.26
C SER A 534 58.70 -38.97 -49.37
N ALA A 535 57.70 -39.30 -50.19
CA ALA A 535 56.50 -38.48 -50.35
C ALA A 535 55.44 -38.73 -49.27
N SER A 536 55.39 -39.97 -48.73
CA SER A 536 54.55 -40.30 -47.57
C SER A 536 55.16 -39.71 -46.30
N ASP A 537 56.47 -39.81 -46.11
CA ASP A 537 57.15 -39.29 -44.92
C ASP A 537 57.07 -37.75 -44.85
N ALA A 538 57.16 -37.06 -45.98
CA ALA A 538 56.98 -35.61 -46.05
C ALA A 538 55.54 -35.16 -45.72
N ARG A 539 54.52 -35.98 -46.05
CA ARG A 539 53.12 -35.71 -45.70
C ARG A 539 52.84 -35.98 -44.24
N VAL A 540 53.41 -37.05 -43.67
CA VAL A 540 53.30 -37.34 -42.24
C VAL A 540 53.98 -36.25 -41.42
N ALA A 541 55.20 -35.83 -41.79
CA ALA A 541 55.89 -34.72 -41.12
C ALA A 541 55.11 -33.38 -41.21
N ALA A 542 54.46 -33.10 -42.34
CA ALA A 542 53.61 -31.92 -42.47
C ALA A 542 52.35 -31.99 -41.59
N LEU A 543 51.76 -33.17 -41.42
CA LEU A 543 50.61 -33.38 -40.52
C LEU A 543 51.02 -33.30 -39.05
N GLU A 544 52.19 -33.83 -38.67
CA GLU A 544 52.75 -33.70 -37.32
C GLU A 544 53.08 -32.23 -36.99
N GLN A 545 53.58 -31.48 -37.97
CA GLN A 545 53.83 -30.05 -37.82
C GLN A 545 52.52 -29.25 -37.70
N GLN A 546 51.46 -29.65 -38.40
CA GLN A 546 50.13 -29.05 -38.27
C GLN A 546 49.46 -29.40 -36.93
N LEU A 547 49.60 -30.63 -36.45
CA LEU A 547 49.10 -31.07 -35.14
C LEU A 547 49.80 -30.32 -34.01
N SER A 548 51.14 -30.24 -34.03
CA SER A 548 51.89 -29.49 -33.02
C SER A 548 51.58 -27.99 -33.03
N ALA A 549 51.36 -27.39 -34.21
CA ALA A 549 50.92 -26.00 -34.30
C ALA A 549 49.49 -25.80 -33.74
N ALA A 550 48.58 -26.75 -34.00
CA ALA A 550 47.22 -26.71 -33.46
C ALA A 550 47.20 -26.92 -31.92
N GLU A 551 48.06 -27.80 -31.40
CA GLU A 551 48.24 -28.01 -29.96
C GLU A 551 48.78 -26.75 -29.28
N GLN A 552 49.81 -26.10 -29.86
CA GLN A 552 50.34 -24.83 -29.35
C GLN A 552 49.28 -23.71 -29.36
N GLN A 553 48.43 -23.65 -30.39
CA GLN A 553 47.32 -22.70 -30.43
C GLN A 553 46.27 -22.99 -29.36
N ARG A 554 45.97 -24.27 -29.11
CA ARG A 554 45.04 -24.69 -28.05
C ARG A 554 45.59 -24.39 -26.65
N GLU A 555 46.89 -24.58 -26.43
CA GLU A 555 47.56 -24.23 -25.19
C GLU A 555 47.62 -22.71 -24.97
N ALA A 556 47.88 -21.91 -26.02
CA ALA A 556 47.85 -20.47 -25.93
C ALA A 556 46.43 -19.95 -25.60
N ALA A 557 45.39 -20.52 -26.22
CA ALA A 557 44.00 -20.18 -25.94
C ALA A 557 43.58 -20.56 -24.51
N SER A 558 44.01 -21.73 -24.01
CA SER A 558 43.70 -22.16 -22.64
C SER A 558 44.40 -21.28 -21.60
N GLN A 559 45.65 -20.87 -21.85
CA GLN A 559 46.39 -19.93 -21.00
C GLN A 559 45.74 -18.53 -20.99
N GLN A 560 45.26 -18.05 -22.13
CA GLN A 560 44.53 -16.78 -22.21
C GLN A 560 43.21 -16.82 -21.42
N LEU A 561 42.48 -17.94 -21.47
CA LEU A 561 41.23 -18.12 -20.74
C LEU A 561 41.47 -18.18 -19.22
N LEU A 562 42.51 -18.89 -18.78
CA LEU A 562 42.93 -18.89 -17.36
C LEU A 562 43.34 -17.50 -16.88
N ALA A 563 44.10 -16.74 -17.67
CA ALA A 563 44.46 -15.37 -17.34
C ALA A 563 43.25 -14.43 -17.28
N ALA A 564 42.24 -14.63 -18.14
CA ALA A 564 40.99 -13.87 -18.10
C ALA A 564 40.16 -14.20 -16.84
N LEU A 565 40.07 -15.48 -16.46
CA LEU A 565 39.41 -15.90 -15.22
C LEU A 565 40.09 -15.33 -13.97
N GLN A 566 41.42 -15.36 -13.91
CA GLN A 566 42.18 -14.75 -12.80
C GLN A 566 41.94 -13.24 -12.68
N ARG A 567 41.84 -12.52 -13.81
CA ARG A 567 41.49 -11.09 -13.81
C ARG A 567 40.04 -10.84 -13.36
N ALA A 568 39.10 -11.70 -13.75
CA ALA A 568 37.72 -11.60 -13.33
C ALA A 568 37.55 -11.87 -11.82
N GLU A 569 38.28 -12.86 -11.29
CA GLU A 569 38.30 -13.16 -9.85
C GLU A 569 38.91 -12.00 -9.04
N ALA A 570 40.01 -11.41 -9.52
CA ALA A 570 40.62 -10.23 -8.89
C ALA A 570 39.65 -9.03 -8.89
N ALA A 571 39.01 -8.73 -10.01
CA ALA A 571 38.03 -7.66 -10.12
C ALA A 571 36.78 -7.89 -9.24
N ALA A 572 36.30 -9.13 -9.14
CA ALA A 572 35.21 -9.50 -8.24
C ALA A 572 35.63 -9.37 -6.75
N GLY A 573 36.89 -9.67 -6.43
CA GLY A 573 37.47 -9.43 -5.11
C GLY A 573 37.52 -7.94 -4.76
N ASP A 574 37.99 -7.11 -5.67
CA ASP A 574 38.07 -5.65 -5.51
C ASP A 574 36.67 -5.03 -5.36
N ALA A 575 35.70 -5.47 -6.14
CA ALA A 575 34.31 -5.02 -6.02
C ALA A 575 33.69 -5.39 -4.65
N ARG A 576 33.99 -6.60 -4.14
CA ARG A 576 33.55 -7.02 -2.79
C ARG A 576 34.21 -6.20 -1.70
N LEU A 577 35.51 -5.91 -1.82
CA LEU A 577 36.24 -5.04 -0.90
C LEU A 577 35.68 -3.62 -0.88
N SER A 578 35.38 -3.05 -2.06
CA SER A 578 34.75 -1.72 -2.18
C SER A 578 33.39 -1.68 -1.49
N LEU A 579 32.53 -2.67 -1.74
CA LEU A 579 31.21 -2.77 -1.09
C LEU A 579 31.32 -2.91 0.44
N MET A 580 32.28 -3.70 0.93
CA MET A 580 32.51 -3.81 2.38
C MET A 580 32.99 -2.50 2.99
N LEU A 581 33.82 -1.72 2.28
CA LEU A 581 34.27 -0.41 2.73
C LEU A 581 33.13 0.61 2.75
N GLU A 582 32.23 0.60 1.76
CA GLU A 582 31.03 1.43 1.73
C GLU A 582 30.10 1.10 2.91
N LEU A 583 29.80 -0.19 3.15
CA LEU A 583 28.98 -0.63 4.28
C LEU A 583 29.61 -0.27 5.64
N LEU A 584 30.95 -0.32 5.75
CA LEU A 584 31.66 0.13 6.95
C LEU A 584 31.56 1.66 7.11
N GLY A 585 31.61 2.42 6.01
CA GLY A 585 31.36 3.86 5.98
C GLY A 585 29.96 4.21 6.49
N GLU A 586 28.91 3.62 5.90
CA GLU A 586 27.51 3.82 6.31
C GLU A 586 27.28 3.46 7.78
N ARG A 587 27.89 2.36 8.24
CA ARG A 587 27.83 1.96 9.64
C ARG A 587 28.50 2.99 10.55
N ASN A 588 29.65 3.54 10.16
CA ASN A 588 30.34 4.58 10.93
C ASN A 588 29.53 5.87 10.98
N GLU A 589 28.94 6.32 9.86
CA GLU A 589 28.03 7.47 9.83
C GLU A 589 26.83 7.27 10.76
N ARG A 590 26.26 6.06 10.80
CA ARG A 590 25.14 5.74 11.69
C ARG A 590 25.56 5.73 13.17
N ILE A 591 26.78 5.31 13.48
CA ILE A 591 27.35 5.43 14.82
C ILE A 591 27.50 6.91 15.20
N GLU A 592 28.02 7.75 14.31
CA GLU A 592 28.15 9.20 14.56
C GLU A 592 26.79 9.87 14.78
N GLN A 593 25.76 9.51 14.01
CA GLN A 593 24.39 9.98 14.21
C GLN A 593 23.84 9.56 15.58
N LEU A 594 24.05 8.30 15.97
CA LEU A 594 23.64 7.80 17.29
C LEU A 594 24.39 8.51 18.42
N GLU A 595 25.69 8.78 18.26
CA GLU A 595 26.45 9.57 19.24
C GLU A 595 25.92 11.00 19.38
N LEU A 596 25.56 11.63 18.25
CA LEU A 596 24.93 12.95 18.24
C LEU A 596 23.57 12.91 18.94
N ASP A 597 22.72 11.92 18.63
CA ASP A 597 21.42 11.73 19.27
C ASP A 597 21.55 11.48 20.78
N VAL A 598 22.51 10.68 21.21
CA VAL A 598 22.82 10.45 22.61
C VAL A 598 23.29 11.74 23.26
N LYS A 599 24.20 12.51 22.64
CA LYS A 599 24.64 13.82 23.14
C LYS A 599 23.47 14.80 23.24
N VAL A 600 22.55 14.82 22.28
CA VAL A 600 21.34 15.65 22.29
C VAL A 600 20.40 15.22 23.42
N ARG A 601 20.16 13.92 23.60
CA ARG A 601 19.36 13.39 24.72
C ARG A 601 19.98 13.74 26.07
N TYR A 602 21.30 13.59 26.22
CA TYR A 602 22.01 13.98 27.44
C TYR A 602 21.96 15.49 27.70
N ARG A 603 22.04 16.34 26.67
CA ARG A 603 21.82 17.79 26.83
C ARG A 603 20.37 18.09 27.23
N ARG A 604 19.40 17.36 26.69
CA ARG A 604 17.98 17.55 26.99
C ARG A 604 17.62 17.08 28.40
N THR A 605 18.27 16.03 28.91
CA THR A 605 18.12 15.57 30.30
C THR A 605 18.91 16.42 31.29
N ALA A 606 20.09 16.94 30.89
CA ALA A 606 20.86 17.89 31.70
C ALA A 606 20.24 19.30 31.76
N ALA A 607 19.43 19.67 30.76
CA ALA A 607 18.69 20.94 30.70
C ALA A 607 17.33 20.91 31.41
N VAL A 608 17.08 19.91 32.28
CA VAL A 608 15.95 19.93 33.23
C VAL A 608 16.44 20.41 34.60
N PRO A 609 16.40 21.72 34.91
CA PRO A 609 16.61 22.19 36.27
C PRO A 609 15.28 22.14 37.06
N GLN A 610 15.34 21.45 38.20
CA GLN A 610 14.78 21.91 39.49
C GLN A 610 13.38 22.56 39.48
N ALA A 611 12.31 21.78 39.22
CA ALA A 611 10.94 22.22 39.55
C ALA A 611 10.10 21.22 40.37
N ALA A 612 10.67 20.08 40.77
CA ALA A 612 9.91 19.01 41.43
C ALA A 612 10.50 18.54 42.77
N ALA A 613 11.05 19.47 43.57
CA ALA A 613 11.53 19.17 44.92
C ALA A 613 11.00 20.18 45.94
N CYS A 614 9.67 20.31 46.04
CA CYS A 614 9.05 21.09 47.11
C CYS A 614 7.60 20.68 47.43
N THR A 615 7.31 19.40 47.64
CA THR A 615 6.09 18.97 48.35
C THR A 615 6.27 17.61 49.00
N ALA A 616 5.73 17.49 50.22
CA ALA A 616 5.49 16.27 50.99
C ALA A 616 6.67 15.71 51.83
N ARG A 617 6.94 16.44 52.92
CA ARG A 617 7.42 15.90 54.19
C ARG A 617 6.18 15.59 55.05
N GLN A 618 5.84 14.32 55.30
CA GLN A 618 5.24 13.81 56.56
C GLN A 618 4.76 12.36 56.44
N GLY A 619 5.28 11.50 57.34
CA GLY A 619 4.50 10.46 58.01
C GLY A 619 4.58 9.03 57.48
N GLY A 620 5.12 8.13 58.32
CA GLY A 620 4.55 6.78 58.45
C GLY A 620 5.43 5.60 58.01
N SER A 621 6.07 4.97 59.00
CA SER A 621 6.10 3.52 59.25
C SER A 621 6.09 2.52 58.07
N MET A 622 7.15 1.70 58.01
CA MET A 622 7.30 0.32 57.50
C MET A 622 6.03 -0.57 57.58
N PRO A 623 5.91 -1.73 56.86
CA PRO A 623 7.01 -2.60 56.37
C PRO A 623 6.86 -3.27 54.97
N LEU A 624 8.01 -3.80 54.50
CA LEU A 624 8.25 -5.03 53.72
C LEU A 624 7.21 -5.50 52.68
N HIS A 625 7.63 -5.56 51.41
CA HIS A 625 7.56 -6.81 50.64
C HIS A 625 8.56 -6.84 49.48
N LEU A 626 9.28 -7.95 49.39
CA LEU A 626 10.16 -8.39 48.32
C LEU A 626 9.46 -8.39 46.95
N ALA A 627 10.14 -7.91 45.91
CA ALA A 627 10.15 -8.56 44.60
C ALA A 627 11.41 -8.17 43.83
N ALA A 628 11.99 -9.15 43.17
CA ALA A 628 13.37 -9.20 42.76
C ALA A 628 13.58 -8.91 41.26
N HIS A 629 14.75 -8.32 40.97
CA HIS A 629 15.61 -8.54 39.78
C HIS A 629 15.15 -8.09 38.36
N PRO A 630 16.08 -7.94 37.40
CA PRO A 630 17.49 -7.54 37.53
C PRO A 630 17.94 -6.46 36.52
N TYR A 631 19.11 -5.91 36.84
CA TYR A 631 19.97 -5.05 36.02
C TYR A 631 20.35 -5.69 34.69
N LEU A 632 20.27 -4.89 33.62
CA LEU A 632 20.82 -5.17 32.30
C LEU A 632 22.35 -4.95 32.35
N VAL A 633 23.12 -6.04 32.47
CA VAL A 633 24.57 -6.04 32.22
C VAL A 633 24.75 -6.24 30.71
N VAL A 634 25.19 -5.18 30.02
CA VAL A 634 25.63 -5.25 28.63
C VAL A 634 27.02 -5.89 28.62
N ALA A 635 27.07 -7.20 28.34
CA ALA A 635 28.31 -7.90 28.05
C ALA A 635 28.67 -7.65 26.57
N ILE A 636 29.73 -6.87 26.36
CA ILE A 636 30.42 -6.75 25.07
C ILE A 636 31.34 -7.96 24.95
N THR A 637 30.94 -8.97 24.20
CA THR A 637 31.81 -10.07 23.78
C THR A 637 32.62 -9.64 22.56
N CYS A 638 33.90 -9.31 22.79
CA CYS A 638 34.90 -9.29 21.74
C CYS A 638 35.19 -10.73 21.29
N ALA A 639 34.73 -11.11 20.10
CA ALA A 639 35.14 -12.33 19.44
C ALA A 639 36.54 -12.14 18.84
N ALA A 640 37.51 -12.86 19.40
CA ALA A 640 38.84 -13.01 18.82
C ALA A 640 38.76 -13.93 17.59
N TRP A 641 39.31 -13.46 16.46
CA TRP A 641 39.61 -14.28 15.29
C TRP A 641 40.91 -15.08 15.51
N PRO A 642 40.99 -16.35 15.07
CA PRO A 642 42.27 -17.05 14.96
C PRO A 642 42.98 -16.70 13.65
N ARG A 643 44.32 -16.72 13.71
CA ARG A 643 45.25 -16.59 12.59
C ARG A 643 45.27 -17.83 11.70
#